data_AF-A0A8K1CMI2-F1
#
_entry.id   AF-A0A8K1CMI2-F1
#
_cell.length_a   1.000
_cell.length_b   1.000
_cell.length_c   1.000
_cell.angle_alpha   90.00
_cell.angle_beta   90.00
_cell.angle_gamma   90.00
#
_symmetry.space_group_name_H-M   'P 1'
#
loop_
_entity.id
_entity.type
_entity.pdbx_description
1 polymer ?
#
loop_
_entity_poly.entity_id
_entity_poly.type
_entity_poly.pdbx_seq_one_letter_code
_entity_poly.pdbx_strand_id
1 'polypeptide(L)'
;MVNLKKLFKSITKPNGNASSSGGSLNRLSPRAILPSSESQFSIDYGYQSSSASMTQRSPPKPNYVSATTPVEQTSSQPSPQHPDASVMRLGMTLARIPRLVSEATNSAGGNGSQSGSPSSNSNQRGSDEAIADFVPLLALLRQMGSKEYQEQIRQYYMYTGQNSSTVNNATAGMYMLVADVLSNREQRRTYKQCRRSLLLCWKFAIAQLNDERIYNSMSSETCDTYYQLLSLIAERVEFNIGPDAREGGASSTASSGYQPYPRQGTKSRSASQSGTAQYNPSGQSPKSSASAAFYGTDADPSPSNGTEESSEGERDMYLYRCLLVATFKNVIENIEAANAKRRSFISFSELQCFGKILAICFFRIPVVQRMILDMVFEAYRQKRWVKTTVGSSGNNAVGRPETPSQSHMSRLHRRRSSSRPWHGMTFAGTLMQWSEFEGQLLAENVDDSDETESKGDGDQISESSSESGESNQNNSAVTPPHRNVIEKFKRQNPTLFRWTRFAPYLGPYADVDVFRTHDSVQAAWLVRLVHDSEFFACFMTAYAQHAELVSYTEPVWYALPGYSLLIRTFLLLTKEAAWKKWQAIRDMTENIVPSSSSFVAGNQSEDNRVYFEVRTPRAVKTVLDSVAHLLKNRDILESCVMAVFECTNMLNIKSVGACLSRLEEWFAAAAVRSTADTDSFVYRLPSNFHGQALGTAIRMLLCSESFEILNRVLLFLYNRMDYFDGELRQNVLKAIIQRHMYLFLHWNTDVRDHYHHLLIYKTMRVSRHLLNSPIDQLLIGRLALMPLEVVGPNRGEDTSAVGFDDTDGPDEEEEGREVLTAAQFNMLRLEQALWRAFDACLAAICVQERRNAREGNRKYQVELQAARCRANAFQYLNQKTVDEEPSTTSVNEGLPGGKASHEVDLLDEELNREPPYYLRFLPADEVSRLDELRRLASAVKYPADLQAYAAASLRQYSDLLKQYFKELWQQGSVEAPPLGYC
;
A
#
# COMPACT_ATOMS: atom_id res chain seq x y z
N MET A 1 -28.96 -1.34 -16.74
CA MET A 1 -29.64 -0.04 -16.66
C MET A 1 -31.04 0.01 -17.33
N VAL A 2 -31.71 -1.12 -17.60
CA VAL A 2 -33.04 -1.14 -18.28
C VAL A 2 -34.24 -1.38 -17.33
N ASN A 3 -34.03 -1.79 -16.08
CA ASN A 3 -35.14 -2.16 -15.16
C ASN A 3 -35.47 -1.16 -14.03
N LEU A 4 -34.87 0.04 -13.99
CA LEU A 4 -35.25 1.09 -13.03
C LEU A 4 -36.49 1.92 -13.46
N LYS A 5 -36.94 1.78 -14.72
CA LYS A 5 -38.10 2.51 -15.26
C LYS A 5 -39.46 2.00 -14.78
N LYS A 6 -39.56 0.80 -14.17
CA LYS A 6 -40.85 0.22 -13.76
C LYS A 6 -41.23 0.50 -12.30
N LEU A 7 -40.30 0.96 -11.44
CA LEU A 7 -40.60 1.24 -10.03
C LEU A 7 -41.24 2.62 -9.80
N PHE A 8 -40.97 3.62 -10.67
CA PHE A 8 -41.53 4.97 -10.52
C PHE A 8 -42.88 5.20 -11.23
N LYS A 9 -43.45 4.18 -11.88
CA LYS A 9 -44.73 4.32 -12.62
C LYS A 9 -45.98 3.92 -11.80
N SER A 10 -45.84 3.53 -10.53
CA SER A 10 -46.98 3.13 -9.67
C SER A 10 -47.34 4.09 -8.54
N ILE A 11 -46.69 5.27 -8.43
CA ILE A 11 -46.93 6.24 -7.32
C ILE A 11 -47.65 7.52 -7.78
N THR A 12 -48.09 7.62 -9.04
CA THR A 12 -48.83 8.79 -9.52
C THR A 12 -50.08 8.40 -10.31
N LYS A 13 -51.18 8.19 -9.58
CA LYS A 13 -52.54 8.42 -10.10
C LYS A 13 -53.24 9.43 -9.19
N PRO A 14 -53.64 10.61 -9.69
CA PRO A 14 -54.56 11.48 -8.98
C PRO A 14 -55.98 11.02 -9.28
N ASN A 15 -56.71 10.53 -8.27
CA ASN A 15 -58.16 10.47 -8.33
C ASN A 15 -58.68 11.84 -7.88
N GLY A 16 -59.11 12.64 -8.84
CA GLY A 16 -60.05 13.72 -8.58
C GLY A 16 -61.44 13.14 -8.40
N ASN A 17 -62.14 13.58 -7.37
CA ASN A 17 -63.57 13.85 -7.44
C ASN A 17 -63.89 14.94 -6.42
N ALA A 18 -64.45 16.03 -6.95
CA ALA A 18 -64.96 17.15 -6.20
C ALA A 18 -66.32 16.80 -5.58
N SER A 19 -66.56 17.26 -4.36
CA SER A 19 -67.89 17.68 -3.95
C SER A 19 -67.77 18.75 -2.86
N SER A 20 -68.41 19.87 -3.16
CA SER A 20 -68.64 21.06 -2.37
C SER A 20 -69.29 20.83 -1.02
N SER A 21 -68.86 21.57 0.00
CA SER A 21 -69.78 22.23 0.95
C SER A 21 -69.03 23.30 1.74
N GLY A 22 -69.59 24.51 1.73
CA GLY A 22 -69.04 25.67 2.42
C GLY A 22 -69.07 25.55 3.94
N GLY A 23 -68.15 26.27 4.58
CA GLY A 23 -68.08 26.42 6.02
C GLY A 23 -67.22 27.63 6.34
N SER A 24 -67.89 28.75 6.61
CA SER A 24 -67.35 29.95 7.26
C SER A 24 -66.64 29.55 8.56
N LEU A 25 -65.46 30.12 8.85
CA LEU A 25 -64.99 30.41 10.21
C LEU A 25 -63.66 31.22 10.21
N ASN A 26 -63.76 32.41 10.81
CA ASN A 26 -62.79 33.16 11.61
C ASN A 26 -61.31 33.23 11.19
N ARG A 27 -60.94 34.43 10.73
CA ARG A 27 -59.57 34.98 10.74
C ARG A 27 -59.05 35.11 12.17
N LEU A 28 -57.92 34.48 12.46
CA LEU A 28 -56.98 34.90 13.50
C LEU A 28 -55.61 35.12 12.85
N SER A 29 -55.04 36.29 13.09
CA SER A 29 -53.75 36.77 12.60
C SER A 29 -52.58 35.90 13.09
N PRO A 30 -51.53 35.69 12.28
CA PRO A 30 -50.28 35.13 12.79
C PRO A 30 -49.43 36.25 13.41
N ARG A 31 -49.14 36.09 14.70
CA ARG A 31 -48.23 36.90 15.50
C ARG A 31 -46.80 36.55 15.08
N ALA A 32 -46.04 37.55 14.63
CA ALA A 32 -44.61 37.45 14.40
C ALA A 32 -43.89 37.17 15.73
N ILE A 33 -43.14 36.07 15.79
CA ILE A 33 -42.19 35.78 16.87
C ILE A 33 -40.80 35.96 16.28
N LEU A 34 -40.13 37.05 16.71
CA LEU A 34 -38.68 37.20 16.62
C LEU A 34 -38.02 36.20 17.57
N PRO A 35 -36.95 35.50 17.18
CA PRO A 35 -36.03 34.91 18.15
C PRO A 35 -34.82 35.84 18.30
N SER A 36 -34.82 36.60 19.40
CA SER A 36 -33.61 37.14 20.00
C SER A 36 -33.30 36.35 21.27
N SER A 37 -32.20 35.62 21.27
CA SER A 37 -31.26 35.41 22.40
C SER A 37 -30.42 34.16 22.13
N GLU A 38 -29.14 34.42 21.88
CA GLU A 38 -28.08 33.45 22.02
C GLU A 38 -28.13 32.85 23.42
N SER A 39 -28.37 31.54 23.49
CA SER A 39 -28.00 30.72 24.63
C SER A 39 -26.84 29.85 24.18
N GLN A 40 -25.63 30.25 24.59
CA GLN A 40 -24.46 29.39 24.54
C GLN A 40 -24.69 28.22 25.51
N PHE A 41 -25.20 27.10 24.99
CA PHE A 41 -25.00 25.79 25.62
C PHE A 41 -23.72 25.19 25.04
N SER A 42 -22.60 25.49 25.69
CA SER A 42 -21.37 24.70 25.53
C SER A 42 -21.61 23.35 26.19
N ILE A 43 -21.87 22.32 25.38
CA ILE A 43 -21.82 20.93 25.84
C ILE A 43 -20.36 20.51 25.71
N ASP A 44 -19.63 20.62 26.84
CA ASP A 44 -18.31 20.04 26.99
C ASP A 44 -18.42 18.51 26.88
N TYR A 45 -18.04 17.96 25.72
CA TYR A 45 -17.69 16.55 25.61
C TYR A 45 -16.33 16.34 26.28
N GLY A 46 -16.38 16.03 27.58
CA GLY A 46 -15.24 15.53 28.33
C GLY A 46 -14.74 14.20 27.73
N TYR A 47 -13.68 14.29 26.91
CA TYR A 47 -12.82 13.16 26.59
C TYR A 47 -12.13 12.69 27.88
N GLN A 48 -12.69 11.69 28.56
CA GLN A 48 -11.94 10.91 29.53
C GLN A 48 -10.98 9.98 28.78
N SER A 49 -9.78 10.49 28.49
CA SER A 49 -8.62 9.66 28.16
C SER A 49 -8.25 8.82 29.38
N SER A 50 -8.41 7.51 29.28
CA SER A 50 -7.82 6.57 30.24
C SER A 50 -6.30 6.67 30.16
N SER A 51 -5.71 7.12 31.26
CA SER A 51 -4.29 7.21 31.53
C SER A 51 -3.65 5.81 31.61
N ALA A 52 -3.05 5.37 30.51
CA ALA A 52 -1.88 4.51 30.56
C ALA A 52 -0.65 5.43 30.64
N SER A 53 0.19 5.24 31.67
CA SER A 53 1.44 5.97 31.85
C SER A 53 2.40 5.70 30.70
N MET A 54 2.29 6.49 29.65
CA MET A 54 3.22 6.58 28.55
C MET A 54 4.19 7.70 28.89
N THR A 55 5.40 7.35 29.29
CA THR A 55 6.50 8.28 29.55
C THR A 55 6.76 9.07 28.26
N GLN A 56 6.28 10.31 28.22
CA GLN A 56 6.52 11.23 27.11
C GLN A 56 8.02 11.58 27.08
N ARG A 57 8.79 10.95 26.18
CA ARG A 57 10.00 11.58 25.65
C ARG A 57 9.56 12.63 24.64
N SER A 58 9.77 13.89 24.99
CA SER A 58 9.57 15.05 24.11
C SER A 58 10.46 14.93 22.86
N PRO A 59 10.01 15.36 21.67
CA PRO A 59 10.92 15.65 20.58
C PRO A 59 11.80 16.85 20.97
N PRO A 60 13.11 16.85 20.70
CA PRO A 60 13.96 17.99 21.01
C PRO A 60 13.55 19.19 20.15
N LYS A 61 13.32 20.33 20.81
CA LYS A 61 13.21 21.64 20.16
C LYS A 61 14.55 21.96 19.48
N PRO A 62 14.57 22.43 18.22
CA PRO A 62 15.78 23.03 17.67
C PRO A 62 15.97 24.40 18.32
N ASN A 63 17.03 24.54 19.12
CA ASN A 63 17.55 25.83 19.52
C ASN A 63 18.18 26.48 18.27
N TYR A 64 17.60 27.59 17.83
CA TYR A 64 18.26 28.54 16.94
C TYR A 64 19.45 29.15 17.71
N VAL A 65 20.66 28.77 17.31
CA VAL A 65 21.88 29.57 17.53
C VAL A 65 22.36 29.96 16.14
N SER A 66 22.39 31.27 15.90
CA SER A 66 22.83 31.90 14.65
C SER A 66 24.25 31.47 14.28
N ALA A 67 24.38 30.80 13.15
CA ALA A 67 25.62 30.70 12.39
C ALA A 67 25.29 30.95 10.92
N THR A 68 25.66 32.15 10.45
CA THR A 68 25.58 32.60 9.07
C THR A 68 26.54 31.80 8.18
N THR A 69 25.99 31.01 7.26
CA THR A 69 26.64 30.64 5.99
C THR A 69 25.59 30.59 4.89
N PRO A 70 25.85 31.18 3.70
CA PRO A 70 24.86 31.26 2.63
C PRO A 70 24.90 29.97 1.79
N VAL A 71 23.75 29.41 1.47
CA VAL A 71 23.59 28.41 0.41
C VAL A 71 22.45 28.87 -0.48
N GLU A 72 22.83 29.45 -1.62
CA GLU A 72 21.99 29.51 -2.82
C GLU A 72 21.72 28.07 -3.30
N GLN A 73 20.44 27.72 -3.45
CA GLN A 73 20.04 26.53 -4.19
C GLN A 73 19.57 26.99 -5.57
N THR A 74 20.47 26.90 -6.54
CA THR A 74 20.14 26.83 -7.97
C THR A 74 19.87 25.38 -8.34
N SER A 75 18.69 25.12 -8.88
CA SER A 75 18.30 23.84 -9.46
C SER A 75 19.13 23.57 -10.72
N SER A 76 20.08 22.64 -10.61
CA SER A 76 20.77 22.07 -11.78
C SER A 76 20.35 20.60 -11.95
N GLN A 77 20.08 20.23 -13.20
CA GLN A 77 19.77 18.87 -13.63
C GLN A 77 20.82 17.85 -13.14
N PRO A 78 20.44 16.58 -12.91
CA PRO A 78 21.39 15.55 -12.52
C PRO A 78 22.32 15.23 -13.69
N SER A 79 23.55 15.76 -13.64
CA SER A 79 24.66 15.24 -14.45
C SER A 79 24.91 13.78 -14.06
N PRO A 80 25.35 12.90 -14.98
CA PRO A 80 25.64 11.50 -14.67
C PRO A 80 26.73 11.46 -13.59
N GLN A 81 26.34 11.06 -12.37
CA GLN A 81 27.26 10.93 -11.25
C GLN A 81 28.30 9.86 -11.61
N HIS A 82 29.58 10.22 -11.48
CA HIS A 82 30.69 9.27 -11.62
C HIS A 82 30.45 8.06 -10.68
N PRO A 83 30.37 6.82 -11.21
CA PRO A 83 30.09 5.63 -10.42
C PRO A 83 31.14 5.30 -9.34
N ASP A 84 32.30 5.97 -9.36
CA ASP A 84 33.45 5.59 -8.52
C ASP A 84 33.28 5.96 -7.04
N ALA A 85 32.56 7.03 -6.70
CA ALA A 85 32.44 7.49 -5.31
C ALA A 85 31.52 6.62 -4.44
N SER A 86 30.42 6.12 -5.01
CA SER A 86 29.47 5.23 -4.30
C SER A 86 30.09 3.86 -4.02
N VAL A 87 30.86 3.37 -4.99
CA VAL A 87 31.58 2.10 -4.94
C VAL A 87 32.66 2.10 -3.84
N MET A 88 33.48 3.15 -3.74
CA MET A 88 34.46 3.26 -2.66
C MET A 88 33.80 3.33 -1.27
N ARG A 89 32.69 4.06 -1.16
CA ARG A 89 31.92 4.15 0.10
C ARG A 89 31.42 2.77 0.53
N LEU A 90 31.02 1.94 -0.42
CA LEU A 90 30.57 0.58 -0.17
C LEU A 90 31.70 -0.34 0.32
N GLY A 91 32.87 -0.28 -0.31
CA GLY A 91 34.06 -1.00 0.14
C GLY A 91 34.44 -0.65 1.59
N MET A 92 34.44 0.64 1.93
CA MET A 92 34.68 1.10 3.30
C MET A 92 33.61 0.62 4.29
N THR A 93 32.34 0.58 3.87
CA THR A 93 31.20 0.13 4.67
C THR A 93 31.34 -1.36 5.01
N LEU A 94 31.65 -2.20 4.03
CA LEU A 94 31.87 -3.64 4.22
C LEU A 94 33.11 -3.93 5.06
N ALA A 95 34.20 -3.18 4.88
CA ALA A 95 35.42 -3.34 5.68
C ALA A 95 35.23 -3.03 7.17
N ARG A 96 34.21 -2.26 7.55
CA ARG A 96 33.88 -1.98 8.97
C ARG A 96 33.21 -3.16 9.67
N ILE A 97 32.51 -4.03 8.94
CA ILE A 97 31.74 -5.14 9.53
C ILE A 97 32.62 -6.07 10.37
N PRO A 98 33.77 -6.58 9.89
CA PRO A 98 34.64 -7.42 10.70
C PRO A 98 35.08 -6.77 12.01
N ARG A 99 35.41 -5.47 11.95
CA ARG A 99 35.81 -4.70 13.12
C ARG A 99 34.68 -4.56 14.13
N LEU A 100 33.49 -4.13 13.69
CA LEU A 100 32.32 -3.98 14.55
C LEU A 100 31.89 -5.31 15.18
N VAL A 101 31.93 -6.41 14.41
CA VAL A 101 31.67 -7.74 14.95
C VAL A 101 32.71 -8.11 16.01
N SER A 102 34.00 -7.89 15.73
CA SER A 102 35.06 -8.22 16.70
C SER A 102 34.94 -7.42 17.99
N GLU A 103 34.68 -6.12 17.90
CA GLU A 103 34.45 -5.22 19.06
C GLU A 103 33.27 -5.74 19.88
N ALA A 104 32.11 -5.96 19.24
CA ALA A 104 30.90 -6.43 19.93
C ALA A 104 31.05 -7.84 20.56
N THR A 105 31.75 -8.76 19.90
CA THR A 105 31.94 -10.12 20.45
C THR A 105 33.02 -10.19 21.54
N ASN A 106 34.04 -9.32 21.50
CA ASN A 106 35.13 -9.32 22.48
C ASN A 106 34.70 -8.66 23.79
N SER A 107 33.91 -7.58 23.74
CA SER A 107 33.35 -6.93 24.93
C SER A 107 32.53 -7.91 25.79
N ALA A 108 31.80 -8.83 25.14
CA ALA A 108 30.98 -9.81 25.83
C ALA A 108 31.76 -10.96 26.49
N GLY A 109 33.00 -11.25 26.06
CA GLY A 109 33.81 -12.37 26.56
C GLY A 109 34.76 -12.03 27.71
N GLY A 110 34.92 -10.74 28.07
CA GLY A 110 36.06 -10.24 28.85
C GLY A 110 36.05 -10.45 30.38
N ASN A 111 35.00 -11.01 30.98
CA ASN A 111 34.87 -11.05 32.46
C ASN A 111 35.59 -12.21 33.16
N GLY A 112 36.64 -12.77 32.55
CA GLY A 112 37.15 -14.09 32.89
C GLY A 112 38.54 -14.20 33.53
N SER A 113 39.21 -13.14 34.02
CA SER A 113 40.51 -13.33 34.72
C SER A 113 41.10 -12.05 35.36
N GLN A 114 40.41 -11.42 36.30
CA GLN A 114 41.11 -10.55 37.26
C GLN A 114 40.73 -10.96 38.68
N SER A 115 41.67 -11.60 39.36
CA SER A 115 41.60 -11.98 40.77
C SER A 115 41.70 -10.71 41.64
N GLY A 116 40.58 -10.06 41.88
CA GLY A 116 40.44 -8.94 42.80
C GLY A 116 39.12 -9.05 43.53
N SER A 117 39.16 -8.93 44.85
CA SER A 117 38.12 -9.24 45.84
C SER A 117 36.67 -8.82 45.47
N PRO A 118 35.66 -9.60 45.88
CA PRO A 118 34.27 -9.39 45.48
C PRO A 118 33.67 -8.17 46.19
N SER A 119 33.30 -7.14 45.43
CA SER A 119 32.33 -6.13 45.87
C SER A 119 30.97 -6.45 45.24
N SER A 120 29.95 -6.63 46.08
CA SER A 120 28.74 -7.39 45.78
C SER A 120 27.63 -6.64 45.03
N ASN A 121 27.94 -5.66 44.16
CA ASN A 121 26.87 -4.86 43.52
C ASN A 121 27.13 -4.35 42.08
N SER A 122 28.12 -4.86 41.33
CA SER A 122 28.46 -4.35 39.99
C SER A 122 27.96 -5.16 38.78
N ASN A 123 27.29 -6.31 38.97
CA ASN A 123 27.02 -7.25 37.87
C ASN A 123 25.96 -6.81 36.84
N GLN A 124 25.06 -5.86 37.14
CA GLN A 124 24.04 -5.43 36.16
C GLN A 124 24.56 -4.49 35.07
N ARG A 125 25.62 -3.72 35.35
CA ARG A 125 26.09 -2.64 34.46
C ARG A 125 26.74 -3.15 33.16
N GLY A 126 27.25 -4.39 33.15
CA GLY A 126 27.96 -4.95 31.99
C GLY A 126 27.06 -5.41 30.84
N SER A 127 25.79 -5.74 31.11
CA SER A 127 24.89 -6.26 30.06
C SER A 127 24.37 -5.19 29.10
N ASP A 128 24.16 -3.96 29.59
CA ASP A 128 23.70 -2.83 28.78
C ASP A 128 24.82 -2.28 27.88
N GLU A 129 26.07 -2.37 28.33
CA GLU A 129 27.24 -1.92 27.56
C GLU A 129 27.46 -2.80 26.32
N ALA A 130 27.26 -4.12 26.45
CA ALA A 130 27.34 -5.04 25.32
C ALA A 130 26.30 -4.77 24.22
N ILE A 131 25.11 -4.26 24.56
CA ILE A 131 24.08 -3.87 23.56
C ILE A 131 24.56 -2.70 22.72
N ALA A 132 25.18 -1.69 23.37
CA ALA A 132 25.63 -0.47 22.72
C ALA A 132 26.59 -0.77 21.57
N ASP A 133 27.39 -1.83 21.69
CA ASP A 133 28.34 -2.27 20.66
C ASP A 133 27.67 -2.87 19.41
N PHE A 134 26.47 -3.45 19.54
CA PHE A 134 25.72 -4.01 18.39
C PHE A 134 24.87 -2.97 17.64
N VAL A 135 24.56 -1.82 18.25
CA VAL A 135 23.74 -0.77 17.63
C VAL A 135 24.34 -0.24 16.32
N PRO A 136 25.66 0.06 16.23
CA PRO A 136 26.29 0.47 14.98
C PRO A 136 26.20 -0.60 13.89
N LEU A 137 26.38 -1.88 14.25
CA LEU A 137 26.28 -3.00 13.31
C LEU A 137 24.84 -3.15 12.78
N LEU A 138 23.84 -3.02 13.66
CA LEU A 138 22.43 -3.04 13.25
C LEU A 138 22.08 -1.88 12.33
N ALA A 139 22.54 -0.67 12.64
CA ALA A 139 22.33 0.49 11.78
C ALA A 139 22.95 0.26 10.39
N LEU A 140 24.17 -0.29 10.35
CA LEU A 140 24.88 -0.64 9.13
C LEU A 140 24.13 -1.70 8.30
N LEU A 141 23.67 -2.78 8.94
CA LEU A 141 22.92 -3.84 8.28
C LEU A 141 21.56 -3.37 7.75
N ARG A 142 20.88 -2.46 8.47
CA ARG A 142 19.65 -1.82 7.99
C ARG A 142 19.91 -0.92 6.79
N GLN A 143 21.00 -0.16 6.79
CA GLN A 143 21.39 0.67 5.65
C GLN A 143 21.69 -0.20 4.41
N MET A 144 22.43 -1.29 4.58
CA MET A 144 22.66 -2.30 3.54
C MET A 144 21.39 -3.06 3.16
N GLY A 145 20.29 -2.84 3.88
CA GLY A 145 19.01 -3.51 3.72
C GLY A 145 18.27 -3.15 2.43
N SER A 146 18.59 -2.02 1.79
CA SER A 146 17.87 -1.59 0.59
C SER A 146 18.21 -2.45 -0.62
N LYS A 147 17.22 -2.67 -1.51
CA LYS A 147 17.43 -3.40 -2.77
C LYS A 147 18.51 -2.75 -3.63
N GLU A 148 18.59 -1.43 -3.60
CA GLU A 148 19.63 -0.65 -4.30
C GLU A 148 21.03 -0.95 -3.76
N TYR A 149 21.23 -0.98 -2.43
CA TYR A 149 22.53 -1.33 -1.85
C TYR A 149 22.90 -2.79 -2.16
N GLN A 150 21.95 -3.72 -2.12
CA GLN A 150 22.19 -5.12 -2.50
C GLN A 150 22.62 -5.26 -3.95
N GLU A 151 21.98 -4.49 -4.84
CA GLU A 151 22.32 -4.45 -6.25
C GLU A 151 23.69 -3.79 -6.48
N GLN A 152 24.03 -2.72 -5.77
CA GLN A 152 25.36 -2.11 -5.80
C GLN A 152 26.46 -3.07 -5.30
N ILE A 153 26.21 -3.77 -4.18
CA ILE A 153 27.10 -4.84 -3.69
C ILE A 153 27.30 -5.89 -4.77
N ARG A 154 26.21 -6.32 -5.42
CA ARG A 154 26.27 -7.30 -6.49
C ARG A 154 27.08 -6.79 -7.69
N GLN A 155 26.80 -5.59 -8.18
CA GLN A 155 27.49 -4.99 -9.32
C GLN A 155 28.99 -4.84 -9.04
N TYR A 156 29.34 -4.39 -7.84
CA TYR A 156 30.71 -4.26 -7.38
C TYR A 156 31.49 -5.58 -7.48
N TYR A 157 30.86 -6.72 -7.16
CA TYR A 157 31.53 -8.03 -7.16
C TYR A 157 31.37 -8.86 -8.43
N MET A 158 30.28 -8.68 -9.20
CA MET A 158 29.96 -9.51 -10.37
C MET A 158 30.44 -8.91 -11.70
N TYR A 159 30.39 -7.59 -11.87
CA TYR A 159 30.55 -6.96 -13.19
C TYR A 159 32.00 -6.80 -13.65
N THR A 160 32.98 -6.87 -12.74
CA THR A 160 34.41 -6.69 -13.04
C THR A 160 35.05 -7.86 -13.79
N GLY A 161 34.31 -8.96 -14.08
CA GLY A 161 34.88 -10.14 -14.75
C GLY A 161 34.61 -10.27 -16.25
N GLN A 162 33.51 -9.71 -16.80
CA GLN A 162 33.05 -10.06 -18.15
C GLN A 162 33.44 -9.04 -19.25
N ASN A 163 33.62 -7.76 -18.92
CA ASN A 163 33.83 -6.71 -19.94
C ASN A 163 35.30 -6.52 -20.39
N SER A 164 36.25 -7.28 -19.83
CA SER A 164 37.69 -7.14 -20.16
C SER A 164 38.08 -7.77 -21.51
N SER A 165 37.20 -8.55 -22.15
CA SER A 165 37.54 -9.36 -23.32
C SER A 165 37.40 -8.66 -24.69
N THR A 166 36.91 -7.42 -24.77
CA THR A 166 36.58 -6.76 -26.06
C THR A 166 37.38 -5.51 -26.42
N VAL A 167 38.40 -5.10 -25.64
CA VAL A 167 39.23 -3.92 -26.00
C VAL A 167 40.53 -4.35 -26.66
N ASN A 168 40.50 -4.48 -28.00
CA ASN A 168 41.63 -4.89 -28.85
C ASN A 168 42.71 -3.80 -29.09
N ASN A 169 42.84 -2.78 -28.22
CA ASN A 169 43.88 -1.76 -28.37
C ASN A 169 45.12 -2.11 -27.54
N ALA A 170 45.97 -2.94 -28.13
CA ALA A 170 47.23 -3.41 -27.55
C ALA A 170 48.30 -2.32 -27.57
N THR A 171 48.49 -1.60 -26.45
CA THR A 171 49.83 -1.18 -25.95
C THR A 171 49.76 -0.31 -24.68
N ALA A 172 48.65 0.39 -24.41
CA ALA A 172 48.52 1.22 -23.19
C ALA A 172 47.71 0.57 -22.04
N GLY A 173 47.04 -0.57 -22.28
CA GLY A 173 46.09 -1.17 -21.34
C GLY A 173 46.66 -2.16 -20.31
N MET A 174 47.93 -2.58 -20.40
CA MET A 174 48.42 -3.70 -19.59
C MET A 174 48.62 -3.34 -18.10
N TYR A 175 48.98 -2.10 -17.79
CA TYR A 175 49.17 -1.65 -16.39
C TYR A 175 47.85 -1.34 -15.67
N MET A 176 46.81 -0.87 -16.39
CA MET A 176 45.47 -0.69 -15.83
C MET A 176 44.80 -2.04 -15.52
N LEU A 177 44.97 -3.03 -16.41
CA LEU A 177 44.36 -4.34 -16.25
C LEU A 177 44.93 -5.11 -15.04
N VAL A 178 46.22 -4.95 -14.72
CA VAL A 178 46.81 -5.56 -13.51
C VAL A 178 46.33 -4.87 -12.23
N ALA A 179 46.18 -3.54 -12.22
CA ALA A 179 45.63 -2.82 -11.07
C ALA A 179 44.16 -3.22 -10.82
N ASP A 180 43.35 -3.37 -11.87
CA ASP A 180 41.96 -3.83 -11.78
C ASP A 180 41.85 -5.28 -11.29
N VAL A 181 42.74 -6.17 -11.74
CA VAL A 181 42.76 -7.58 -11.29
C VAL A 181 43.18 -7.69 -9.82
N LEU A 182 44.19 -6.93 -9.38
CA LEU A 182 44.61 -6.90 -7.97
C LEU A 182 43.50 -6.33 -7.08
N SER A 183 42.85 -5.24 -7.52
CA SER A 183 41.68 -4.65 -6.86
C SER A 183 40.54 -5.66 -6.73
N ASN A 184 40.20 -6.41 -7.79
CA ASN A 184 39.13 -7.42 -7.76
C ASN A 184 39.43 -8.55 -6.76
N ARG A 185 40.68 -9.00 -6.66
CA ARG A 185 41.06 -10.04 -5.69
C ARG A 185 40.90 -9.55 -4.24
N GLU A 186 41.31 -8.32 -3.95
CA GLU A 186 41.17 -7.70 -2.63
C GLU A 186 39.70 -7.45 -2.26
N GLN A 187 38.89 -7.05 -3.25
CA GLN A 187 37.45 -6.92 -3.11
C GLN A 187 36.82 -8.27 -2.71
N ARG A 188 37.08 -9.33 -3.47
CA ARG A 188 36.57 -10.68 -3.16
C ARG A 188 37.01 -11.17 -1.79
N ARG A 189 38.25 -10.87 -1.37
CA ARG A 189 38.74 -11.19 -0.01
C ARG A 189 38.00 -10.42 1.07
N THR A 190 37.83 -9.11 0.90
CA THR A 190 37.08 -8.24 1.83
C THR A 190 35.66 -8.73 2.00
N TYR A 191 35.03 -9.14 0.90
CA TYR A 191 33.69 -9.70 0.91
C TYR A 191 33.59 -11.03 1.66
N LYS A 192 34.49 -11.98 1.36
CA LYS A 192 34.57 -13.27 2.08
C LYS A 192 34.77 -13.03 3.58
N GLN A 193 35.66 -12.11 3.94
CA GLN A 193 35.91 -11.73 5.33
C GLN A 193 34.66 -11.12 5.99
N CYS A 194 33.98 -10.18 5.32
CA CYS A 194 32.72 -9.61 5.79
C CYS A 194 31.66 -10.70 6.03
N ARG A 195 31.45 -11.59 5.05
CA ARG A 195 30.51 -12.71 5.15
C ARG A 195 30.84 -13.61 6.34
N ARG A 196 32.11 -13.99 6.49
CA ARG A 196 32.58 -14.82 7.60
C ARG A 196 32.40 -14.13 8.95
N SER A 197 32.70 -12.84 9.04
CA SER A 197 32.43 -12.06 10.26
C SER A 197 30.94 -12.02 10.60
N LEU A 198 30.05 -11.84 9.62
CA LEU A 198 28.62 -11.91 9.86
C LEU A 198 28.15 -13.31 10.32
N LEU A 199 28.70 -14.38 9.75
CA LEU A 199 28.44 -15.75 10.20
C LEU A 199 28.93 -15.99 11.63
N LEU A 200 30.09 -15.45 12.01
CA LEU A 200 30.58 -15.51 13.39
C LEU A 200 29.71 -14.70 14.35
N CYS A 201 29.24 -13.52 13.92
CA CYS A 201 28.30 -12.70 14.66
C CYS A 201 26.97 -13.43 14.89
N TRP A 202 26.44 -14.09 13.85
CA TRP A 202 25.27 -14.95 13.95
C TRP A 202 25.52 -16.07 14.96
N LYS A 203 26.62 -16.81 14.80
CA LYS A 203 27.01 -17.90 15.72
C LYS A 203 27.05 -17.42 17.17
N PHE A 204 27.62 -16.24 17.41
CA PHE A 204 27.65 -15.63 18.73
C PHE A 204 26.23 -15.33 19.23
N ALA A 205 25.42 -14.58 18.46
CA ALA A 205 24.08 -14.19 18.87
C ALA A 205 23.16 -15.40 19.16
N ILE A 206 23.22 -16.45 18.33
CA ILE A 206 22.43 -17.66 18.56
C ILE A 206 22.94 -18.46 19.77
N ALA A 207 24.24 -18.45 20.05
CA ALA A 207 24.78 -19.07 21.26
C ALA A 207 24.30 -18.35 22.53
N GLN A 208 24.26 -17.01 22.51
CA GLN A 208 23.72 -16.22 23.63
C GLN A 208 22.23 -16.51 23.85
N LEU A 209 21.44 -16.60 22.78
CA LEU A 209 20.00 -16.88 22.86
C LEU A 209 19.67 -18.33 23.24
N ASN A 210 20.58 -19.29 22.99
CA ASN A 210 20.42 -20.68 23.37
C ASN A 210 20.86 -20.97 24.82
N ASP A 211 21.67 -20.10 25.43
CA ASP A 211 22.06 -20.25 26.83
C ASP A 211 20.93 -19.75 27.74
N GLU A 212 20.17 -20.66 28.34
CA GLU A 212 19.04 -20.33 29.22
C GLU A 212 19.43 -19.41 30.38
N ARG A 213 20.68 -19.50 30.89
CA ARG A 213 21.14 -18.65 31.99
C ARG A 213 21.30 -17.22 31.52
N ILE A 214 21.94 -17.05 30.37
CA ILE A 214 22.17 -15.74 29.78
C ILE A 214 20.83 -15.16 29.34
N TYR A 215 20.01 -15.93 28.63
CA TYR A 215 18.69 -15.54 28.15
C TYR A 215 17.79 -14.99 29.28
N ASN A 216 17.71 -15.70 30.41
CA ASN A 216 16.90 -15.27 31.55
C ASN A 216 17.46 -14.04 32.27
N SER A 217 18.76 -13.74 32.11
CA SER A 217 19.41 -12.55 32.67
C SER A 217 19.39 -11.34 31.74
N MET A 218 19.14 -11.54 30.44
CA MET A 218 19.14 -10.50 29.43
C MET A 218 17.92 -9.59 29.55
N SER A 219 18.11 -8.31 29.23
CA SER A 219 16.99 -7.39 29.09
C SER A 219 16.19 -7.71 27.82
N SER A 220 14.89 -7.36 27.80
CA SER A 220 14.05 -7.53 26.62
C SER A 220 14.60 -6.78 25.41
N GLU A 221 15.28 -5.64 25.63
CA GLU A 221 15.90 -4.85 24.56
C GLU A 221 17.12 -5.54 23.96
N THR A 222 17.95 -6.21 24.78
CA THR A 222 19.08 -7.04 24.29
C THR A 222 18.57 -8.20 23.44
N CYS A 223 17.54 -8.91 23.92
CA CYS A 223 16.94 -10.01 23.17
C CYS A 223 16.39 -9.54 21.82
N ASP A 224 15.61 -8.46 21.82
CA ASP A 224 15.07 -7.87 20.59
C ASP A 224 16.19 -7.45 19.61
N THR A 225 17.30 -6.91 20.13
CA THR A 225 18.50 -6.55 19.35
C THR A 225 19.11 -7.79 18.68
N TYR A 226 19.29 -8.89 19.41
CA TYR A 226 19.81 -10.14 18.83
C TYR A 226 18.86 -10.75 17.82
N TYR A 227 17.55 -10.78 18.07
CA TYR A 227 16.59 -11.31 17.10
C TYR A 227 16.55 -10.49 15.81
N GLN A 228 16.64 -9.16 15.90
CA GLN A 228 16.77 -8.29 14.72
C GLN A 228 18.07 -8.56 13.97
N LEU A 229 19.18 -8.75 14.71
CA LEU A 229 20.48 -9.07 14.14
C LEU A 229 20.45 -10.41 13.40
N LEU A 230 19.94 -11.47 14.04
CA LEU A 230 19.75 -12.79 13.43
C LEU A 230 18.90 -12.70 12.16
N SER A 231 17.77 -12.00 12.23
CA SER A 231 16.86 -11.79 11.11
C SER A 231 17.51 -11.10 9.92
N LEU A 232 18.30 -10.05 10.18
CA LEU A 232 19.03 -9.33 9.13
C LEU A 232 20.17 -10.19 8.59
N ILE A 233 20.96 -10.82 9.45
CA ILE A 233 22.10 -11.63 9.00
C ILE A 233 21.63 -12.84 8.17
N ALA A 234 20.60 -13.57 8.61
CA ALA A 234 20.04 -14.71 7.89
C ALA A 234 19.55 -14.33 6.48
N GLU A 235 18.93 -13.16 6.37
CA GLU A 235 18.43 -12.67 5.11
C GLU A 235 19.57 -12.19 4.18
N ARG A 236 20.66 -11.66 4.73
CA ARG A 236 21.67 -10.89 3.97
C ARG A 236 22.97 -11.62 3.67
N VAL A 237 23.39 -12.55 4.53
CA VAL A 237 24.72 -13.20 4.40
C VAL A 237 24.90 -13.99 3.10
N GLU A 238 23.81 -14.33 2.43
CA GLU A 238 23.81 -15.12 1.20
C GLU A 238 24.29 -14.38 -0.05
N PHE A 239 24.87 -13.18 0.09
CA PHE A 239 25.28 -12.34 -1.04
C PHE A 239 25.83 -13.18 -2.23
N ASN A 240 25.05 -13.15 -3.31
CA ASN A 240 24.96 -14.02 -4.48
C ASN A 240 26.18 -14.88 -4.83
N ILE A 241 26.09 -16.18 -4.56
CA ILE A 241 26.93 -17.19 -5.22
C ILE A 241 26.50 -17.24 -6.69
N GLY A 242 27.33 -16.67 -7.57
CA GLY A 242 27.10 -16.73 -9.00
C GLY A 242 26.99 -18.19 -9.45
N PRO A 243 25.92 -18.58 -10.15
CA PRO A 243 25.74 -19.96 -10.59
C PRO A 243 26.77 -20.42 -11.63
N ASP A 244 27.47 -19.50 -12.32
CA ASP A 244 28.05 -19.81 -13.64
C ASP A 244 29.58 -19.63 -13.78
N ALA A 245 30.35 -19.52 -12.70
CA ALA A 245 31.82 -19.42 -12.85
C ALA A 245 32.49 -20.72 -13.36
N ARG A 246 31.75 -21.83 -13.50
CA ARG A 246 32.28 -23.12 -13.96
C ARG A 246 31.72 -23.63 -15.29
N GLU A 247 30.57 -23.16 -15.76
CA GLU A 247 29.97 -23.69 -17.01
C GLU A 247 30.41 -22.95 -18.28
N GLY A 248 31.11 -21.82 -18.14
CA GLY A 248 31.70 -21.09 -19.26
C GLY A 248 33.11 -21.58 -19.64
N GLY A 249 33.18 -22.60 -20.50
CA GLY A 249 34.29 -22.73 -21.46
C GLY A 249 35.60 -23.34 -20.95
N ALA A 250 35.64 -24.66 -20.80
CA ALA A 250 36.86 -25.42 -21.09
C ALA A 250 36.49 -26.68 -21.88
N SER A 251 36.07 -26.51 -23.14
CA SER A 251 36.25 -27.55 -24.15
C SER A 251 37.75 -27.64 -24.46
N SER A 252 38.52 -28.23 -23.55
CA SER A 252 39.90 -28.62 -23.82
C SER A 252 39.87 -29.84 -24.74
N THR A 253 39.94 -29.57 -26.04
CA THR A 253 40.48 -30.50 -27.03
C THR A 253 41.97 -30.74 -26.70
N ALA A 254 42.24 -31.59 -25.72
CA ALA A 254 43.57 -32.11 -25.45
C ALA A 254 43.66 -33.51 -26.06
N SER A 255 44.22 -33.56 -27.27
CA SER A 255 44.81 -34.76 -27.82
C SER A 255 45.94 -35.22 -26.89
N SER A 256 45.81 -36.39 -26.26
CA SER A 256 46.94 -37.05 -25.62
C SER A 256 47.00 -38.49 -26.12
N GLY A 257 48.12 -38.78 -26.76
CA GLY A 257 48.39 -40.00 -27.50
C GLY A 257 48.52 -41.24 -26.62
N TYR A 258 48.11 -42.34 -27.24
CA TYR A 258 48.53 -43.69 -26.95
C TYR A 258 50.05 -43.81 -26.77
N GLN A 259 50.50 -44.52 -25.73
CA GLN A 259 51.54 -45.57 -25.81
C GLN A 259 51.72 -46.31 -24.45
N PRO A 260 52.27 -47.54 -24.45
CA PRO A 260 51.68 -48.69 -23.76
C PRO A 260 52.41 -49.18 -22.50
N TYR A 261 51.69 -49.99 -21.74
CA TYR A 261 52.20 -50.90 -20.69
C TYR A 261 53.32 -51.84 -21.16
N PRO A 262 54.17 -52.31 -20.24
CA PRO A 262 54.66 -53.67 -20.26
C PRO A 262 54.04 -54.52 -19.13
N ARG A 263 53.63 -55.72 -19.57
CA ARG A 263 53.26 -56.92 -18.82
C ARG A 263 54.23 -57.29 -17.70
N GLN A 264 53.68 -57.90 -16.64
CA GLN A 264 53.92 -59.24 -16.10
C GLN A 264 53.45 -59.21 -14.63
N GLY A 265 52.74 -60.16 -14.05
CA GLY A 265 52.37 -61.51 -14.45
C GLY A 265 52.03 -62.29 -13.17
N THR A 266 50.95 -63.06 -13.25
CA THR A 266 50.73 -64.37 -12.60
C THR A 266 50.46 -64.48 -11.09
N LYS A 267 49.26 -65.06 -10.83
CA LYS A 267 48.94 -66.17 -9.89
C LYS A 267 48.92 -65.77 -8.40
N SER A 268 48.00 -66.22 -7.55
CA SER A 268 47.13 -67.39 -7.56
C SER A 268 46.02 -67.27 -6.51
N ARG A 269 44.91 -67.98 -6.79
CA ARG A 269 43.81 -68.40 -5.91
C ARG A 269 44.20 -68.81 -4.48
N SER A 270 43.33 -68.50 -3.50
CA SER A 270 42.54 -69.44 -2.67
C SER A 270 42.06 -68.70 -1.41
N ALA A 271 40.76 -68.43 -1.24
CA ALA A 271 39.79 -69.30 -0.55
C ALA A 271 40.20 -69.66 0.89
N SER A 272 39.49 -69.10 1.88
CA SER A 272 38.70 -69.85 2.90
C SER A 272 38.48 -69.07 4.20
N GLN A 273 37.24 -69.19 4.71
CA GLN A 273 36.85 -69.32 6.13
C GLN A 273 36.96 -68.07 7.04
N SER A 274 35.80 -67.56 7.49
CA SER A 274 35.22 -67.77 8.83
C SER A 274 36.18 -67.33 9.94
N GLY A 275 35.96 -66.22 10.65
CA GLY A 275 34.75 -65.96 11.42
C GLY A 275 35.02 -66.40 12.86
N THR A 276 35.39 -65.45 13.73
CA THR A 276 35.06 -65.45 15.17
C THR A 276 35.62 -64.19 15.80
N ALA A 277 34.75 -63.52 16.54
CA ALA A 277 35.04 -62.43 17.45
C ALA A 277 36.04 -62.85 18.54
N GLN A 278 36.87 -61.92 19.00
CA GLN A 278 36.95 -61.68 20.44
C GLN A 278 37.57 -60.34 20.82
N TYR A 279 36.86 -59.76 21.77
CA TYR A 279 37.09 -58.60 22.60
C TYR A 279 38.48 -58.54 23.27
N ASN A 280 38.89 -57.29 23.51
CA ASN A 280 39.46 -56.77 24.76
C ASN A 280 40.98 -56.50 24.90
N PRO A 281 41.35 -55.57 25.81
CA PRO A 281 42.17 -54.42 25.44
C PRO A 281 43.43 -54.30 26.31
N SER A 282 44.43 -53.62 25.78
CA SER A 282 45.55 -53.08 26.55
C SER A 282 46.14 -51.96 25.69
N GLY A 283 46.14 -50.70 26.10
CA GLY A 283 46.54 -50.22 27.42
C GLY A 283 48.05 -50.03 27.39
N GLN A 284 48.52 -48.95 26.77
CA GLN A 284 49.79 -48.31 27.07
C GLN A 284 49.95 -46.98 26.29
N SER A 285 49.88 -45.88 27.04
CA SER A 285 50.64 -44.67 26.72
C SER A 285 52.14 -44.99 26.85
N PRO A 286 53.04 -44.30 26.13
CA PRO A 286 53.53 -43.06 26.73
C PRO A 286 53.81 -41.89 25.76
N LYS A 287 53.72 -40.73 26.41
CA LYS A 287 54.24 -39.40 26.12
C LYS A 287 55.56 -39.32 25.34
N SER A 288 55.59 -38.33 24.44
CA SER A 288 56.65 -37.34 24.18
C SER A 288 58.10 -37.81 24.09
N SER A 289 58.81 -37.50 22.99
CA SER A 289 59.50 -36.22 22.81
C SER A 289 60.40 -36.22 21.56
N ALA A 290 60.43 -35.03 20.94
CA ALA A 290 61.36 -34.46 19.97
C ALA A 290 62.70 -35.18 19.69
N SER A 291 63.06 -35.30 18.40
CA SER A 291 63.95 -34.33 17.69
C SER A 291 64.75 -34.98 16.55
N ALA A 292 64.65 -34.32 15.38
CA ALA A 292 65.66 -34.03 14.36
C ALA A 292 66.63 -35.14 13.88
N ALA A 293 66.49 -35.54 12.62
CA ALA A 293 67.42 -35.18 11.53
C ALA A 293 66.97 -35.84 10.22
N PHE A 294 66.66 -35.04 9.19
CA PHE A 294 66.57 -35.55 7.82
C PHE A 294 67.10 -34.48 6.85
N TYR A 295 68.10 -34.87 6.05
CA TYR A 295 68.66 -34.13 4.93
C TYR A 295 68.04 -34.65 3.62
N GLY A 296 67.83 -33.73 2.66
CA GLY A 296 67.64 -34.01 1.23
C GLY A 296 66.20 -34.36 0.84
N THR A 297 65.62 -33.86 -0.24
CA THR A 297 66.16 -33.18 -1.42
C THR A 297 65.01 -32.51 -2.17
N ASP A 298 65.33 -31.39 -2.81
CA ASP A 298 64.46 -30.52 -3.59
C ASP A 298 63.70 -31.21 -4.73
N ALA A 299 62.39 -30.97 -4.77
CA ALA A 299 61.60 -30.89 -6.00
C ALA A 299 60.40 -30.00 -5.69
N ASP A 300 60.51 -28.73 -6.06
CA ASP A 300 59.56 -27.64 -5.76
C ASP A 300 58.29 -27.81 -6.63
N PRO A 301 57.15 -28.28 -6.10
CA PRO A 301 55.90 -28.25 -6.83
C PRO A 301 55.32 -26.86 -6.64
N SER A 302 55.36 -26.03 -7.68
CA SER A 302 54.69 -24.72 -7.66
C SER A 302 53.25 -24.91 -7.16
N PRO A 303 52.86 -24.33 -6.02
CA PRO A 303 51.54 -24.56 -5.44
C PRO A 303 50.51 -24.01 -6.42
N SER A 304 49.68 -24.89 -6.97
CA SER A 304 48.52 -24.50 -7.76
C SER A 304 47.53 -23.77 -6.85
N ASN A 305 47.73 -22.47 -6.67
CA ASN A 305 47.00 -21.56 -5.75
C ASN A 305 45.48 -21.43 -6.05
N GLY A 306 44.92 -22.23 -6.95
CA GLY A 306 43.50 -22.18 -7.35
C GLY A 306 42.55 -23.02 -6.50
N THR A 307 43.02 -24.03 -5.77
CA THR A 307 42.16 -24.99 -5.04
C THR A 307 41.69 -24.48 -3.68
N GLU A 308 42.46 -23.65 -2.98
CA GLU A 308 42.10 -23.18 -1.64
C GLU A 308 40.86 -22.26 -1.63
N GLU A 309 40.70 -21.41 -2.65
CA GLU A 309 39.60 -20.44 -2.69
C GLU A 309 38.21 -21.08 -2.84
N SER A 310 38.09 -22.24 -3.49
CA SER A 310 36.82 -22.99 -3.60
C SER A 310 36.41 -23.55 -2.24
N SER A 311 37.36 -24.13 -1.50
CA SER A 311 37.11 -24.78 -0.21
C SER A 311 36.61 -23.81 0.88
N GLU A 312 36.97 -22.53 0.81
CA GLU A 312 36.51 -21.53 1.79
C GLU A 312 35.06 -21.12 1.54
N GLY A 313 34.64 -20.99 0.28
CA GLY A 313 33.25 -20.69 -0.07
C GLY A 313 32.28 -21.79 0.39
N GLU A 314 32.69 -23.04 0.23
CA GLU A 314 31.94 -24.21 0.67
C GLU A 314 31.81 -24.25 2.20
N ARG A 315 32.88 -23.94 2.94
CA ARG A 315 32.86 -23.86 4.41
C ARG A 315 31.92 -22.78 4.94
N ASP A 316 31.93 -21.59 4.34
CA ASP A 316 31.02 -20.50 4.73
C ASP A 316 29.55 -20.88 4.48
N MET A 317 29.26 -21.53 3.36
CA MET A 317 27.91 -22.02 3.06
C MET A 317 27.45 -23.12 4.00
N TYR A 318 28.34 -24.06 4.34
CA TYR A 318 28.07 -25.06 5.34
C TYR A 318 27.77 -24.42 6.72
N LEU A 319 28.57 -23.42 7.12
CA LEU A 319 28.34 -22.68 8.36
C LEU A 319 27.01 -21.91 8.33
N TYR A 320 26.69 -21.25 7.21
CA TYR A 320 25.40 -20.58 7.00
C TYR A 320 24.23 -21.55 7.25
N ARG A 321 24.27 -22.73 6.62
CA ARG A 321 23.23 -23.76 6.80
C ARG A 321 23.12 -24.21 8.25
N CYS A 322 24.25 -24.51 8.90
CA CYS A 322 24.27 -24.91 10.31
C CYS A 322 23.62 -23.84 11.20
N LEU A 323 23.90 -22.57 10.94
CA LEU A 323 23.34 -21.45 11.70
C LEU A 323 21.87 -21.23 11.41
N LEU A 324 21.42 -21.38 10.17
CA LEU A 324 20.01 -21.32 9.80
C LEU A 324 19.21 -22.42 10.52
N VAL A 325 19.73 -23.65 10.51
CA VAL A 325 19.15 -24.80 11.24
C VAL A 325 19.12 -24.54 12.74
N ALA A 326 20.24 -24.10 13.33
CA ALA A 326 20.32 -23.80 14.76
C ALA A 326 19.33 -22.70 15.17
N THR A 327 19.16 -21.68 14.31
CA THR A 327 18.21 -20.60 14.55
C THR A 327 16.77 -21.08 14.42
N PHE A 328 16.47 -21.85 13.38
CA PHE A 328 15.16 -22.48 13.22
C PHE A 328 14.80 -23.36 14.43
N LYS A 329 15.77 -24.16 14.93
CA LYS A 329 15.60 -24.96 16.14
C LYS A 329 15.30 -24.09 17.36
N ASN A 330 16.07 -23.02 17.59
CA ASN A 330 15.82 -22.06 18.67
C ASN A 330 14.42 -21.43 18.58
N VAL A 331 13.96 -21.09 17.37
CA VAL A 331 12.61 -20.56 17.12
C VAL A 331 11.54 -21.58 17.54
N ILE A 332 11.68 -22.85 17.14
CA ILE A 332 10.75 -23.92 17.50
C ILE A 332 10.73 -24.12 19.02
N GLU A 333 11.90 -24.25 19.66
CA GLU A 333 12.01 -24.47 21.10
C GLU A 333 11.38 -23.33 21.90
N ASN A 334 11.53 -22.08 21.46
CA ASN A 334 10.87 -20.93 22.07
C ASN A 334 9.35 -20.93 21.89
N ILE A 335 8.87 -21.27 20.69
CA ILE A 335 7.43 -21.41 20.41
C ILE A 335 6.81 -22.50 21.29
N GLU A 336 7.50 -23.62 21.46
CA GLU A 336 7.08 -24.73 22.30
C GLU A 336 7.15 -24.41 23.79
N ALA A 337 8.20 -23.74 24.24
CA ALA A 337 8.31 -23.27 25.61
C ALA A 337 7.14 -22.35 25.97
N ALA A 338 6.74 -21.46 25.05
CA ALA A 338 5.56 -20.62 25.21
C ALA A 338 4.25 -21.43 25.18
N ASN A 339 4.11 -22.41 24.28
CA ASN A 339 2.92 -23.27 24.23
C ASN A 339 2.76 -24.13 25.49
N ALA A 340 3.88 -24.65 26.01
CA ALA A 340 3.95 -25.43 27.25
C ALA A 340 3.83 -24.57 28.53
N LYS A 341 3.59 -23.26 28.39
CA LYS A 341 3.53 -22.29 29.50
C LYS A 341 4.81 -22.24 30.36
N ARG A 342 5.93 -22.77 29.85
CA ARG A 342 7.26 -22.61 30.45
C ARG A 342 7.78 -21.18 30.29
N ARG A 343 7.23 -20.47 29.30
CA ARG A 343 7.50 -19.06 29.03
C ARG A 343 6.18 -18.27 29.04
N SER A 344 6.18 -17.12 29.71
CA SER A 344 4.97 -16.33 29.96
C SER A 344 4.40 -15.65 28.70
N PHE A 345 5.26 -15.16 27.80
CA PHE A 345 4.85 -14.56 26.53
C PHE A 345 5.98 -14.53 25.49
N ILE A 346 5.59 -14.39 24.22
CA ILE A 346 6.49 -14.08 23.09
C ILE A 346 6.27 -12.60 22.75
N SER A 347 7.35 -11.82 22.67
CA SER A 347 7.30 -10.41 22.29
C SER A 347 6.86 -10.26 20.83
N PHE A 348 6.43 -9.05 20.43
CA PHE A 348 6.11 -8.80 19.02
C PHE A 348 7.34 -8.88 18.13
N SER A 349 8.47 -8.32 18.60
CA SER A 349 9.76 -8.36 17.90
C SER A 349 10.23 -9.80 17.66
N GLU A 350 10.06 -10.65 18.67
CA GLU A 350 10.34 -12.10 18.56
C GLU A 350 9.44 -12.75 17.52
N LEU A 351 8.13 -12.50 17.58
CA LEU A 351 7.18 -13.08 16.62
C LEU A 351 7.51 -12.68 15.18
N GLN A 352 7.91 -11.43 14.95
CA GLN A 352 8.40 -10.95 13.65
C GLN A 352 9.68 -11.67 13.22
N CYS A 353 10.64 -11.82 14.12
CA CYS A 353 11.86 -12.58 13.85
C CYS A 353 11.56 -14.04 13.51
N PHE A 354 10.67 -14.69 14.28
CA PHE A 354 10.28 -16.08 14.06
C PHE A 354 9.60 -16.24 12.71
N GLY A 355 8.66 -15.35 12.37
CA GLY A 355 8.02 -15.33 11.06
C GLY A 355 9.03 -15.15 9.92
N LYS A 356 10.08 -14.34 10.14
CA LYS A 356 11.15 -14.10 9.16
C LYS A 356 12.09 -15.29 8.98
N ILE A 357 12.54 -15.91 10.06
CA ILE A 357 13.35 -17.13 9.98
C ILE A 357 12.54 -18.26 9.33
N LEU A 358 11.25 -18.41 9.66
CA LEU A 358 10.37 -19.38 9.01
C LEU A 358 10.21 -19.10 7.52
N ALA A 359 10.04 -17.85 7.10
CA ALA A 359 9.96 -17.49 5.69
C ALA A 359 11.27 -17.81 4.95
N ILE A 360 12.43 -17.48 5.53
CA ILE A 360 13.74 -17.83 4.95
C ILE A 360 13.87 -19.36 4.82
N CYS A 361 13.55 -20.11 5.88
CA CYS A 361 13.57 -21.57 5.85
C CYS A 361 12.58 -22.14 4.83
N PHE A 362 11.41 -21.54 4.67
CA PHE A 362 10.40 -21.96 3.70
C PHE A 362 10.93 -21.93 2.27
N PHE A 363 11.68 -20.90 1.88
CA PHE A 363 12.26 -20.84 0.52
C PHE A 363 13.51 -21.72 0.35
N ARG A 364 14.24 -21.98 1.43
CA ARG A 364 15.57 -22.61 1.35
C ARG A 364 15.61 -24.09 1.72
N ILE A 365 14.64 -24.57 2.48
CA ILE A 365 14.60 -25.94 2.99
C ILE A 365 13.31 -26.59 2.46
N PRO A 366 13.39 -27.41 1.39
CA PRO A 366 12.21 -28.01 0.75
C PRO A 366 11.32 -28.82 1.72
N VAL A 367 11.93 -29.46 2.72
CA VAL A 367 11.19 -30.21 3.76
C VAL A 367 10.30 -29.26 4.58
N VAL A 368 10.84 -28.13 5.04
CA VAL A 368 10.09 -27.11 5.79
C VAL A 368 9.02 -26.48 4.91
N GLN A 369 9.32 -26.22 3.64
CA GLN A 369 8.34 -25.74 2.65
C GLN A 369 7.13 -26.68 2.59
N ARG A 370 7.36 -27.98 2.36
CA ARG A 370 6.31 -28.98 2.26
C ARG A 370 5.50 -29.10 3.55
N MET A 371 6.17 -29.15 4.71
CA MET A 371 5.51 -29.21 6.02
C MET A 371 4.57 -28.02 6.27
N ILE A 372 5.01 -26.79 5.94
CA ILE A 372 4.18 -25.59 6.09
C ILE A 372 2.98 -25.65 5.12
N LEU A 373 3.20 -26.04 3.86
CA LEU A 373 2.12 -26.11 2.87
C LEU A 373 1.09 -27.18 3.22
N ASP A 374 1.51 -28.37 3.60
CA ASP A 374 0.62 -29.47 4.00
C ASP A 374 -0.23 -29.05 5.22
N MET A 375 0.40 -28.41 6.22
CA MET A 375 -0.31 -27.93 7.41
C MET A 375 -1.28 -26.79 7.09
N VAL A 376 -0.86 -25.80 6.29
CA VAL A 376 -1.73 -24.68 5.89
C VAL A 376 -2.89 -25.20 5.05
N PHE A 377 -2.65 -26.15 4.14
CA PHE A 377 -3.69 -26.76 3.31
C PHE A 377 -4.72 -27.51 4.15
N GLU A 378 -4.28 -28.33 5.09
CA GLU A 378 -5.19 -29.06 5.97
C GLU A 378 -5.99 -28.10 6.86
N ALA A 379 -5.33 -27.11 7.48
CA ALA A 379 -6.01 -26.08 8.27
C ALA A 379 -7.00 -25.27 7.42
N TYR A 380 -6.63 -24.91 6.19
CA TYR A 380 -7.48 -24.22 5.23
C TYR A 380 -8.74 -25.03 4.89
N ARG A 381 -8.59 -26.36 4.69
CA ARG A 381 -9.69 -27.27 4.37
C ARG A 381 -10.61 -27.53 5.57
N GLN A 382 -10.03 -27.68 6.75
CA GLN A 382 -10.78 -27.95 7.98
C GLN A 382 -11.50 -26.71 8.50
N LYS A 383 -10.90 -25.51 8.33
CA LYS A 383 -11.54 -24.27 8.75
C LYS A 383 -12.83 -24.07 7.97
N ARG A 384 -13.93 -24.00 8.71
CA ARG A 384 -15.20 -23.47 8.19
C ARG A 384 -15.05 -21.96 8.08
N TRP A 385 -14.38 -21.50 7.02
CA TRP A 385 -14.34 -20.08 6.67
C TRP A 385 -15.75 -19.56 6.70
N VAL A 386 -15.97 -18.51 7.49
CA VAL A 386 -17.30 -17.98 7.79
C VAL A 386 -18.07 -17.89 6.49
N LYS A 387 -19.06 -18.78 6.31
CA LYS A 387 -20.03 -18.71 5.22
C LYS A 387 -20.84 -17.45 5.50
N THR A 388 -20.32 -16.32 5.07
CA THR A 388 -21.00 -15.03 5.06
C THR A 388 -22.05 -15.06 3.95
N THR A 389 -22.90 -16.09 3.95
CA THR A 389 -24.28 -15.87 3.54
C THR A 389 -24.82 -14.92 4.60
N VAL A 390 -24.66 -13.62 4.35
CA VAL A 390 -25.34 -12.54 5.08
C VAL A 390 -26.73 -13.07 5.35
N GLY A 391 -27.01 -13.36 6.62
CA GLY A 391 -28.25 -13.99 7.00
C GLY A 391 -29.37 -13.18 6.36
N SER A 392 -30.12 -13.79 5.44
CA SER A 392 -31.52 -13.45 5.34
C SER A 392 -32.00 -13.60 6.75
N SER A 393 -32.17 -12.46 7.42
CA SER A 393 -32.73 -12.37 8.76
C SER A 393 -34.00 -13.21 8.70
N GLY A 394 -33.89 -14.43 9.22
CA GLY A 394 -35.02 -15.30 9.41
C GLY A 394 -35.87 -14.54 10.39
N ASN A 395 -36.89 -13.85 9.87
CA ASN A 395 -38.02 -13.44 10.67
C ASN A 395 -38.48 -14.73 11.35
N ASN A 396 -38.06 -14.91 12.60
CA ASN A 396 -38.74 -15.74 13.57
C ASN A 396 -40.10 -15.08 13.76
N ALA A 397 -40.97 -15.29 12.76
CA ALA A 397 -42.39 -15.10 12.89
C ALA A 397 -42.82 -16.09 13.97
N VAL A 398 -43.07 -15.52 15.13
CA VAL A 398 -43.83 -16.04 16.25
C VAL A 398 -44.81 -17.11 15.81
N GLY A 399 -44.73 -18.26 16.47
CA GLY A 399 -45.50 -19.46 16.18
C GLY A 399 -46.97 -19.19 15.97
N ARG A 400 -47.50 -19.75 14.88
CA ARG A 400 -48.92 -19.98 14.68
C ARG A 400 -49.13 -21.50 14.66
N PRO A 401 -50.02 -22.05 15.49
CA PRO A 401 -50.18 -23.49 15.60
C PRO A 401 -50.77 -24.06 14.31
N GLU A 402 -50.25 -25.23 13.95
CA GLU A 402 -50.60 -26.00 12.77
C GLU A 402 -52.07 -26.42 12.78
N THR A 403 -52.76 -26.23 11.65
CA THR A 403 -53.99 -26.95 11.33
C THR A 403 -53.74 -27.73 10.03
N PRO A 404 -54.05 -29.04 9.98
CA PRO A 404 -53.86 -29.83 8.79
C PRO A 404 -55.10 -29.68 7.91
N SER A 405 -54.98 -29.04 6.76
CA SER A 405 -55.96 -29.23 5.69
C SER A 405 -55.29 -29.33 4.33
N GLN A 406 -55.54 -30.47 3.70
CA GLN A 406 -55.21 -30.83 2.34
C GLN A 406 -55.99 -29.93 1.36
N SER A 407 -55.35 -29.46 0.29
CA SER A 407 -55.93 -29.47 -1.07
C SER A 407 -55.00 -28.89 -2.15
N HIS A 408 -54.79 -29.73 -3.16
CA HIS A 408 -54.75 -29.50 -4.61
C HIS A 408 -54.48 -28.11 -5.24
N MET A 409 -53.62 -28.19 -6.29
CA MET A 409 -53.42 -27.26 -7.44
C MET A 409 -52.70 -25.94 -7.12
N SER A 410 -51.68 -25.45 -7.85
CA SER A 410 -51.40 -25.51 -9.30
C SER A 410 -49.91 -25.30 -9.57
N ARG A 411 -49.31 -26.12 -10.45
CA ARG A 411 -47.97 -25.90 -11.01
C ARG A 411 -47.99 -24.71 -11.97
N LEU A 412 -47.52 -23.55 -11.52
CA LEU A 412 -47.09 -22.47 -12.40
C LEU A 412 -45.57 -22.50 -12.54
N HIS A 413 -45.10 -22.87 -13.73
CA HIS A 413 -43.72 -22.69 -14.17
C HIS A 413 -43.36 -21.19 -14.16
N ARG A 414 -42.89 -20.71 -13.01
CA ARG A 414 -42.26 -19.41 -12.88
C ARG A 414 -40.93 -19.49 -13.62
N ARG A 415 -40.90 -18.96 -14.85
CA ARG A 415 -39.66 -18.68 -15.61
C ARG A 415 -38.65 -18.07 -14.65
N ARG A 416 -37.58 -18.82 -14.34
CA ARG A 416 -36.39 -18.28 -13.67
C ARG A 416 -35.86 -17.17 -14.57
N SER A 417 -36.13 -15.93 -14.19
CA SER A 417 -35.51 -14.75 -14.77
C SER A 417 -34.00 -14.94 -14.68
N SER A 418 -33.35 -15.13 -15.82
CA SER A 418 -31.90 -15.20 -15.99
C SER A 418 -31.26 -13.82 -15.83
N SER A 419 -31.70 -13.03 -14.85
CA SER A 419 -30.91 -11.92 -14.34
C SER A 419 -29.69 -12.54 -13.68
N ARG A 420 -28.63 -12.73 -14.48
CA ARG A 420 -27.31 -13.18 -14.04
C ARG A 420 -26.97 -12.40 -12.77
N PRO A 421 -26.95 -13.04 -11.60
CA PRO A 421 -26.85 -12.31 -10.35
C PRO A 421 -25.39 -11.94 -10.14
N TRP A 422 -24.96 -10.74 -10.55
CA TRP A 422 -23.69 -10.11 -10.16
C TRP A 422 -22.48 -11.07 -10.01
N HIS A 423 -22.32 -12.03 -10.92
CA HIS A 423 -21.50 -13.25 -10.71
C HIS A 423 -19.97 -13.03 -10.77
N GLY A 424 -19.50 -11.79 -10.67
CA GLY A 424 -18.06 -11.48 -10.72
C GLY A 424 -17.56 -10.44 -9.71
N MET A 425 -18.45 -9.73 -8.99
CA MET A 425 -18.05 -8.66 -8.05
C MET A 425 -18.37 -9.02 -6.60
N THR A 426 -18.02 -10.22 -6.19
CA THR A 426 -18.00 -10.61 -4.78
C THR A 426 -16.59 -11.05 -4.42
N PHE A 427 -16.22 -10.94 -3.16
CA PHE A 427 -14.95 -11.46 -2.66
C PHE A 427 -14.84 -12.97 -2.91
N ALA A 428 -15.95 -13.70 -2.80
CA ALA A 428 -15.99 -15.12 -3.18
C ALA A 428 -15.66 -15.32 -4.67
N GLY A 429 -16.15 -14.46 -5.56
CA GLY A 429 -15.83 -14.49 -6.99
C GLY A 429 -14.35 -14.22 -7.26
N THR A 430 -13.74 -13.24 -6.58
CA THR A 430 -12.30 -12.98 -6.72
C THR A 430 -11.46 -14.12 -6.12
N LEU A 431 -11.91 -14.75 -5.03
CA LEU A 431 -11.29 -15.95 -4.48
C LEU A 431 -11.30 -17.15 -5.44
N MET A 432 -12.33 -17.28 -6.29
CA MET A 432 -12.39 -18.39 -7.27
C MET A 432 -11.29 -18.27 -8.33
N GLN A 433 -10.86 -17.05 -8.69
CA GLN A 433 -9.73 -16.85 -9.61
C GLN A 433 -8.43 -17.47 -9.06
N TRP A 434 -8.28 -17.52 -7.74
CA TRP A 434 -7.13 -18.15 -7.08
C TRP A 434 -7.27 -19.67 -6.91
N SER A 435 -8.45 -20.24 -7.16
CA SER A 435 -8.70 -21.69 -7.01
C SER A 435 -8.36 -22.51 -8.27
N GLU A 436 -8.44 -21.91 -9.45
CA GLU A 436 -8.19 -22.61 -10.72
C GLU A 436 -6.69 -22.92 -10.92
N PHE A 437 -5.80 -22.22 -10.21
CA PHE A 437 -4.35 -22.37 -10.32
C PHE A 437 -3.78 -23.60 -9.60
N GLU A 438 -4.58 -24.25 -8.74
CA GLU A 438 -4.14 -25.30 -7.81
C GLU A 438 -3.92 -26.66 -8.51
N GLY A 439 -4.57 -26.89 -9.66
CA GLY A 439 -4.54 -28.17 -10.37
C GLY A 439 -3.27 -28.49 -11.18
N GLN A 440 -2.41 -27.51 -11.46
CA GLN A 440 -1.24 -27.71 -12.34
C GLN A 440 0.11 -27.82 -11.61
N LEU A 441 0.28 -27.19 -10.44
CA LEU A 441 1.60 -27.09 -9.79
C LEU A 441 1.89 -28.19 -8.76
N LEU A 442 0.87 -28.83 -8.19
CA LEU A 442 1.06 -29.97 -7.28
C LEU A 442 1.21 -31.31 -8.02
N ALA A 443 0.98 -31.33 -9.34
CA ALA A 443 1.03 -32.52 -10.18
C ALA A 443 2.30 -32.64 -11.04
N GLU A 444 3.21 -31.64 -11.03
CA GLU A 444 4.58 -31.84 -11.52
C GLU A 444 5.31 -32.75 -10.52
N ASN A 445 5.05 -34.06 -10.66
CA ASN A 445 5.75 -35.12 -9.95
C ASN A 445 7.25 -34.99 -10.21
N VAL A 446 7.99 -35.23 -9.13
CA VAL A 446 9.43 -35.49 -9.08
C VAL A 446 9.70 -36.77 -9.86
N ASP A 447 9.75 -36.70 -11.19
CA ASP A 447 10.48 -37.67 -12.00
C ASP A 447 11.97 -37.30 -11.96
N ASP A 448 12.59 -37.48 -10.78
CA ASP A 448 14.03 -37.70 -10.65
C ASP A 448 14.33 -39.12 -11.17
N SER A 449 14.12 -39.33 -12.47
CA SER A 449 14.67 -40.51 -13.15
C SER A 449 16.03 -40.14 -13.73
N ASP A 450 17.05 -40.57 -12.98
CA ASP A 450 18.38 -40.97 -13.44
C ASP A 450 18.59 -40.84 -14.96
N GLU A 451 19.36 -39.83 -15.38
CA GLU A 451 20.09 -39.86 -16.65
C GLU A 451 21.15 -40.97 -16.54
N THR A 452 20.72 -42.22 -16.69
CA THR A 452 21.60 -43.32 -17.06
C THR A 452 21.68 -43.40 -18.57
N GLU A 453 22.85 -43.04 -19.10
CA GLU A 453 23.26 -43.30 -20.47
C GLU A 453 23.06 -44.78 -20.81
N SER A 454 21.97 -45.14 -21.51
CA SER A 454 21.91 -46.39 -22.26
C SER A 454 22.40 -46.14 -23.68
N LYS A 455 23.70 -46.32 -23.89
CA LYS A 455 24.21 -46.79 -25.18
C LYS A 455 23.65 -48.20 -25.41
N GLY A 456 22.84 -48.36 -26.44
CA GLY A 456 22.33 -49.64 -26.91
C GLY A 456 22.11 -49.58 -28.41
N ASP A 457 22.96 -50.30 -29.12
CA ASP A 457 23.02 -50.49 -30.58
C ASP A 457 21.79 -51.21 -31.17
N GLY A 458 21.53 -50.95 -32.46
CA GLY A 458 20.68 -51.74 -33.37
C GLY A 458 19.26 -51.16 -33.52
N ASP A 459 18.70 -50.91 -34.70
CA ASP A 459 18.89 -51.63 -35.96
C ASP A 459 18.42 -50.78 -37.15
N GLN A 460 18.99 -51.10 -38.32
CA GLN A 460 18.76 -50.45 -39.60
C GLN A 460 17.36 -50.77 -40.13
N ILE A 461 16.56 -49.76 -40.49
CA ILE A 461 15.57 -49.90 -41.57
C ILE A 461 15.62 -48.66 -42.49
N SER A 462 15.85 -49.01 -43.74
CA SER A 462 16.03 -48.23 -44.96
C SER A 462 14.90 -47.27 -45.31
N GLU A 463 15.35 -46.14 -45.86
CA GLU A 463 14.63 -45.18 -46.68
C GLU A 463 13.74 -45.83 -47.74
N SER A 464 12.52 -45.32 -47.86
CA SER A 464 11.87 -45.21 -49.17
C SER A 464 11.14 -43.88 -49.26
N SER A 465 11.52 -43.17 -50.30
CA SER A 465 11.03 -41.92 -50.83
C SER A 465 9.54 -41.95 -51.19
N SER A 466 8.80 -40.94 -50.74
CA SER A 466 7.65 -40.42 -51.49
C SER A 466 7.37 -38.98 -51.07
N GLU A 467 7.76 -38.06 -51.94
CA GLU A 467 7.23 -36.71 -52.03
C GLU A 467 5.70 -36.74 -52.18
N SER A 468 5.06 -35.64 -51.76
CA SER A 468 3.65 -35.25 -51.91
C SER A 468 2.77 -35.44 -50.66
N GLY A 469 2.28 -34.31 -50.13
CA GLY A 469 1.25 -34.27 -49.11
C GLY A 469 1.30 -33.05 -48.19
N GLU A 470 1.08 -31.85 -48.74
CA GLU A 470 0.69 -30.66 -47.98
C GLU A 470 -0.61 -30.93 -47.21
N SER A 471 -0.52 -31.32 -45.94
CA SER A 471 -1.52 -31.05 -44.91
C SER A 471 -1.10 -31.77 -43.63
N ASN A 472 -0.35 -31.11 -42.76
CA ASN A 472 -0.31 -31.57 -41.38
C ASN A 472 -0.46 -30.40 -40.41
N GLN A 473 -1.47 -30.57 -39.57
CA GLN A 473 -1.98 -29.60 -38.62
C GLN A 473 -0.86 -29.21 -37.64
N ASN A 474 -0.44 -27.94 -37.73
CA ASN A 474 0.31 -27.25 -36.69
C ASN A 474 -0.55 -27.11 -35.43
N ASN A 475 -0.69 -28.20 -34.67
CA ASN A 475 -1.02 -28.16 -33.25
C ASN A 475 0.30 -28.02 -32.46
N SER A 476 1.07 -26.95 -32.73
CA SER A 476 2.03 -26.48 -31.76
C SER A 476 1.21 -25.96 -30.58
N ALA A 477 1.02 -26.81 -29.57
CA ALA A 477 0.39 -26.42 -28.32
C ALA A 477 1.07 -25.13 -27.83
N VAL A 478 0.37 -24.01 -27.99
CA VAL A 478 0.85 -22.69 -27.56
C VAL A 478 0.99 -22.80 -26.05
N THR A 479 2.22 -23.04 -25.59
CA THR A 479 2.54 -23.03 -24.18
C THR A 479 2.04 -21.70 -23.64
N PRO A 480 1.19 -21.67 -22.60
CA PRO A 480 0.63 -20.42 -22.11
C PRO A 480 1.77 -19.44 -21.82
N PRO A 481 1.70 -18.18 -22.29
CA PRO A 481 2.80 -17.22 -22.27
C PRO A 481 3.43 -17.05 -20.87
N HIS A 482 2.67 -17.37 -19.81
CA HIS A 482 3.12 -17.36 -18.43
C HIS A 482 4.21 -18.40 -18.09
N ARG A 483 4.24 -19.59 -18.72
CA ARG A 483 5.22 -20.64 -18.36
C ARG A 483 6.65 -20.19 -18.64
N ASN A 484 6.89 -19.53 -19.78
CA ASN A 484 8.22 -19.02 -20.13
C ASN A 484 8.68 -17.92 -19.17
N VAL A 485 7.76 -17.07 -18.70
CA VAL A 485 8.05 -16.02 -17.70
C VAL A 485 8.42 -16.66 -16.36
N ILE A 486 7.67 -17.68 -15.91
CA ILE A 486 7.98 -18.43 -14.69
C ILE A 486 9.35 -19.10 -14.77
N GLU A 487 9.62 -19.84 -15.84
CA GLU A 487 10.89 -20.55 -15.99
C GLU A 487 12.08 -19.59 -16.11
N LYS A 488 11.91 -18.48 -16.83
CA LYS A 488 12.90 -17.41 -16.86
C LYS A 488 13.14 -16.82 -15.47
N PHE A 489 12.08 -16.55 -14.71
CA PHE A 489 12.18 -16.03 -13.34
C PHE A 489 12.87 -17.03 -12.41
N LYS A 490 12.53 -18.31 -12.45
CA LYS A 490 13.18 -19.37 -11.65
C LYS A 490 14.67 -19.49 -11.98
N ARG A 491 15.03 -19.44 -13.26
CA ARG A 491 16.44 -19.46 -13.72
C ARG A 491 17.21 -18.23 -13.25
N GLN A 492 16.58 -17.05 -13.32
CA GLN A 492 17.19 -15.80 -12.87
C GLN A 492 17.38 -15.76 -11.37
N ASN A 493 16.51 -16.40 -10.58
CA ASN A 493 16.49 -16.32 -9.11
C ASN A 493 16.78 -17.68 -8.44
N PRO A 494 17.96 -18.29 -8.64
CA PRO A 494 18.28 -19.61 -8.11
C PRO A 494 18.23 -19.68 -6.57
N THR A 495 18.46 -18.58 -5.87
CA THR A 495 18.36 -18.49 -4.40
C THR A 495 16.94 -18.74 -3.88
N LEU A 496 15.90 -18.48 -4.69
CA LEU A 496 14.51 -18.75 -4.32
C LEU A 496 14.05 -20.18 -4.63
N PHE A 497 14.70 -20.88 -5.57
CA PHE A 497 14.16 -22.13 -6.14
C PHE A 497 15.15 -23.31 -6.20
N ARG A 498 16.45 -23.02 -6.26
CA ARG A 498 17.51 -24.00 -6.55
C ARG A 498 18.40 -24.23 -5.33
N TRP A 499 17.85 -24.12 -4.13
CA TRP A 499 18.61 -24.45 -2.92
C TRP A 499 19.03 -25.93 -2.88
N THR A 500 18.27 -26.81 -3.56
CA THR A 500 18.64 -28.21 -3.80
C THR A 500 19.94 -28.36 -4.60
N ARG A 501 20.39 -27.36 -5.37
CA ARG A 501 21.72 -27.43 -6.02
C ARG A 501 22.89 -27.38 -5.03
N PHE A 502 22.64 -26.91 -3.82
CA PHE A 502 23.61 -27.00 -2.73
C PHE A 502 23.59 -28.38 -2.04
N ALA A 503 22.75 -29.32 -2.52
CA ALA A 503 22.65 -30.70 -2.01
C ALA A 503 23.99 -31.45 -1.91
N PRO A 504 24.91 -31.34 -2.89
CA PRO A 504 26.20 -32.03 -2.82
C PRO A 504 27.08 -31.57 -1.65
N TYR A 505 26.89 -30.34 -1.16
CA TYR A 505 27.64 -29.79 -0.02
C TYR A 505 27.00 -30.16 1.33
N LEU A 506 25.91 -30.94 1.35
CA LEU A 506 25.14 -31.22 2.56
C LEU A 506 25.76 -32.30 3.46
N GLY A 507 26.89 -32.91 3.06
CA GLY A 507 27.50 -34.02 3.80
C GLY A 507 26.57 -35.24 3.87
N PRO A 508 26.90 -36.27 4.67
CA PRO A 508 26.09 -37.49 4.79
C PRO A 508 24.75 -37.30 5.54
N TYR A 509 24.45 -36.09 6.06
CA TYR A 509 23.22 -35.83 6.79
C TYR A 509 22.15 -35.31 5.84
N ALA A 510 21.20 -36.18 5.48
CA ALA A 510 20.02 -35.78 4.71
C ALA A 510 19.29 -34.66 5.47
N ASP A 511 18.73 -33.68 4.76
CA ASP A 511 17.88 -32.63 5.37
C ASP A 511 16.79 -33.26 6.28
N VAL A 512 16.29 -34.42 5.88
CA VAL A 512 15.34 -35.23 6.66
C VAL A 512 15.86 -35.51 8.07
N ASP A 513 17.13 -35.84 8.25
CA ASP A 513 17.69 -36.17 9.58
C ASP A 513 17.96 -34.93 10.44
N VAL A 514 18.28 -33.80 9.80
CA VAL A 514 18.47 -32.52 10.48
C VAL A 514 17.14 -31.97 11.00
N PHE A 515 16.05 -32.18 10.25
CA PHE A 515 14.71 -31.73 10.60
C PHE A 515 13.83 -32.80 11.25
N ARG A 516 14.32 -34.04 11.45
CA ARG A 516 13.76 -35.06 12.35
C ARG A 516 13.92 -34.63 13.81
N THR A 517 13.40 -33.46 14.17
CA THR A 517 12.92 -33.25 15.53
C THR A 517 11.82 -34.30 15.78
N HIS A 518 11.73 -34.84 17.01
CA HIS A 518 10.73 -35.85 17.35
C HIS A 518 9.33 -35.45 16.82
N ASP A 519 8.56 -36.39 16.25
CA ASP A 519 7.27 -36.12 15.60
C ASP A 519 6.32 -35.24 16.44
N SER A 520 6.39 -35.32 17.77
CA SER A 520 5.63 -34.49 18.71
C SER A 520 6.00 -33.00 18.68
N VAL A 521 7.28 -32.68 18.48
CA VAL A 521 7.87 -31.33 18.41
C VAL A 521 7.54 -30.69 17.05
N GLN A 522 7.65 -31.47 15.96
CA GLN A 522 7.30 -30.99 14.62
C GLN A 522 5.86 -30.45 14.52
N ALA A 523 4.92 -31.07 15.23
CA ALA A 523 3.52 -30.65 15.18
C ALA A 523 3.26 -29.31 15.88
N ALA A 524 3.94 -28.99 16.99
CA ALA A 524 3.52 -27.91 17.88
C ALA A 524 3.67 -26.49 17.28
N TRP A 525 4.79 -26.20 16.63
CA TRP A 525 5.01 -24.88 16.01
C TRP A 525 4.19 -24.70 14.73
N LEU A 526 4.00 -25.77 13.94
CA LEU A 526 3.12 -25.78 12.78
C LEU A 526 1.67 -25.53 13.17
N VAL A 527 1.19 -26.22 14.21
CA VAL A 527 -0.12 -26.00 14.84
C VAL A 527 -0.23 -24.54 15.27
N ARG A 528 0.79 -23.97 15.92
CA ARG A 528 0.76 -22.55 16.29
C ARG A 528 0.68 -21.63 15.07
N LEU A 529 1.46 -21.88 14.02
CA LEU A 529 1.43 -21.10 12.77
C LEU A 529 0.02 -21.08 12.15
N VAL A 530 -0.70 -22.20 12.18
CA VAL A 530 -2.06 -22.27 11.61
C VAL A 530 -3.18 -21.91 12.57
N HIS A 531 -2.96 -21.85 13.88
CA HIS A 531 -3.99 -21.41 14.84
C HIS A 531 -3.86 -19.94 15.23
N ASP A 532 -2.63 -19.40 15.27
CA ASP A 532 -2.34 -18.02 15.62
C ASP A 532 -2.29 -17.14 14.37
N SER A 533 -3.36 -16.39 14.14
CA SER A 533 -3.48 -15.47 13.01
C SER A 533 -2.43 -14.35 13.00
N GLU A 534 -1.97 -13.90 14.19
CA GLU A 534 -0.91 -12.89 14.28
C GLU A 534 0.40 -13.48 13.76
N PHE A 535 0.71 -14.71 14.17
CA PHE A 535 1.91 -15.39 13.73
C PHE A 535 1.89 -15.67 12.22
N PHE A 536 0.77 -16.16 11.69
CA PHE A 536 0.61 -16.37 10.25
C PHE A 536 0.77 -15.08 9.45
N ALA A 537 0.23 -13.96 9.94
CA ALA A 537 0.39 -12.66 9.29
C ALA A 537 1.84 -12.15 9.30
N CYS A 538 2.57 -12.33 10.41
CA CYS A 538 4.00 -12.06 10.48
C CYS A 538 4.80 -12.92 9.49
N PHE A 539 4.49 -14.21 9.40
CA PHE A 539 5.09 -15.12 8.42
C PHE A 539 4.80 -14.63 6.98
N MET A 540 3.55 -14.29 6.65
CA MET A 540 3.17 -13.82 5.31
C MET A 540 3.84 -12.49 4.93
N THR A 541 3.98 -11.57 5.90
CA THR A 541 4.75 -10.33 5.70
C THR A 541 6.20 -10.64 5.38
N ALA A 542 6.83 -11.54 6.13
CA ALA A 542 8.22 -11.90 5.91
C ALA A 542 8.43 -12.72 4.62
N TYR A 543 7.47 -13.57 4.25
CA TYR A 543 7.44 -14.28 2.97
C TYR A 543 7.51 -13.31 1.79
N ALA A 544 6.68 -12.26 1.81
CA ALA A 544 6.65 -11.26 0.75
C ALA A 544 7.92 -10.40 0.72
N GLN A 545 8.39 -9.95 1.89
CA GLN A 545 9.63 -9.16 2.00
C GLN A 545 10.85 -9.95 1.53
N HIS A 546 10.95 -11.24 1.91
CA HIS A 546 12.05 -12.09 1.50
C HIS A 546 12.04 -12.33 -0.02
N ALA A 547 10.88 -12.65 -0.60
CA ALA A 547 10.74 -12.85 -2.04
C ALA A 547 11.19 -11.62 -2.84
N GLU A 548 10.73 -10.44 -2.46
CA GLU A 548 11.11 -9.18 -3.11
C GLU A 548 12.60 -8.88 -2.97
N LEU A 549 13.15 -9.11 -1.79
CA LEU A 549 14.54 -8.80 -1.53
C LEU A 549 15.49 -9.70 -2.30
N VAL A 550 15.20 -11.00 -2.32
CA VAL A 550 16.06 -12.01 -2.95
C VAL A 550 15.85 -12.03 -4.47
N SER A 551 14.71 -11.52 -4.96
CA SER A 551 14.46 -11.40 -6.39
C SER A 551 15.32 -10.32 -7.06
N TYR A 552 16.03 -10.69 -8.14
CA TYR A 552 16.79 -9.76 -8.97
C TYR A 552 15.86 -8.85 -9.78
N THR A 553 14.76 -9.38 -10.28
CA THR A 553 13.74 -8.64 -11.03
C THR A 553 12.56 -8.28 -10.13
N GLU A 554 11.50 -7.69 -10.69
CA GLU A 554 10.20 -7.68 -10.02
C GLU A 554 9.76 -9.14 -9.77
N PRO A 555 9.30 -9.49 -8.56
CA PRO A 555 8.85 -10.84 -8.25
C PRO A 555 7.72 -11.28 -9.18
N VAL A 556 7.88 -12.44 -9.80
CA VAL A 556 6.76 -13.13 -10.43
C VAL A 556 6.02 -13.88 -9.32
N TRP A 557 5.10 -13.20 -8.66
CA TRP A 557 4.45 -13.68 -7.42
C TRP A 557 3.84 -15.08 -7.55
N TYR A 558 3.15 -15.36 -8.65
CA TYR A 558 2.56 -16.68 -8.93
C TYR A 558 3.57 -17.80 -9.21
N ALA A 559 4.85 -17.48 -9.38
CA ALA A 559 5.93 -18.47 -9.46
C ALA A 559 6.44 -18.90 -8.08
N LEU A 560 6.14 -18.16 -7.01
CA LEU A 560 6.67 -18.44 -5.68
C LEU A 560 6.03 -19.71 -5.09
N PRO A 561 6.77 -20.48 -4.28
CA PRO A 561 6.26 -21.73 -3.73
C PRO A 561 5.03 -21.49 -2.83
N GLY A 562 3.98 -22.28 -3.05
CA GLY A 562 2.74 -22.23 -2.27
C GLY A 562 1.90 -20.97 -2.42
N TYR A 563 2.27 -20.07 -3.32
CA TYR A 563 1.70 -18.72 -3.43
C TYR A 563 0.16 -18.70 -3.42
N SER A 564 -0.49 -19.49 -4.27
CA SER A 564 -1.96 -19.49 -4.40
C SER A 564 -2.66 -19.86 -3.09
N LEU A 565 -2.19 -20.91 -2.41
CA LEU A 565 -2.75 -21.37 -1.12
C LEU A 565 -2.52 -20.34 -0.02
N LEU A 566 -1.29 -19.82 0.08
CA LEU A 566 -0.88 -18.87 1.11
C LEU A 566 -1.63 -17.54 0.99
N ILE A 567 -1.70 -16.96 -0.22
CA ILE A 567 -2.45 -15.72 -0.48
C ILE A 567 -3.94 -15.93 -0.26
N ARG A 568 -4.52 -17.04 -0.72
CA ARG A 568 -5.94 -17.33 -0.52
C ARG A 568 -6.30 -17.40 0.97
N THR A 569 -5.50 -18.10 1.75
CA THR A 569 -5.64 -18.20 3.21
C THR A 569 -5.53 -16.83 3.87
N PHE A 570 -4.53 -16.04 3.45
CA PHE A 570 -4.32 -14.70 4.00
C PHE A 570 -5.43 -13.70 3.63
N LEU A 571 -5.98 -13.76 2.41
CA LEU A 571 -7.11 -12.93 1.99
C LEU A 571 -8.36 -13.24 2.82
N LEU A 572 -8.64 -14.51 3.06
CA LEU A 572 -9.75 -14.93 3.94
C LEU A 572 -9.52 -14.47 5.39
N LEU A 573 -8.28 -14.55 5.87
CA LEU A 573 -7.90 -14.02 7.18
C LEU A 573 -8.06 -12.50 7.26
N THR A 574 -7.71 -11.78 6.20
CA THR A 574 -7.89 -10.32 6.09
C THR A 574 -9.36 -9.94 6.20
N LYS A 575 -10.25 -10.68 5.51
CA LYS A 575 -11.69 -10.50 5.61
C LYS A 575 -12.19 -10.74 7.05
N GLU A 576 -11.75 -11.82 7.69
CA GLU A 576 -12.12 -12.12 9.08
C GLU A 576 -11.62 -11.04 10.05
N ALA A 577 -10.40 -10.55 9.88
CA ALA A 577 -9.84 -9.46 10.69
C ALA A 577 -10.64 -8.16 10.48
N ALA A 578 -11.02 -7.83 9.24
CA ALA A 578 -11.87 -6.68 8.93
C ALA A 578 -13.24 -6.79 9.62
N TRP A 579 -13.86 -7.97 9.58
CA TRP A 579 -15.11 -8.25 10.28
C TRP A 579 -14.98 -8.12 11.80
N LYS A 580 -13.91 -8.67 12.39
CA LYS A 580 -13.63 -8.56 13.83
C LYS A 580 -13.37 -7.12 14.25
N LYS A 581 -12.70 -6.32 13.42
CA LYS A 581 -12.53 -4.87 13.64
C LYS A 581 -13.89 -4.18 13.70
N TRP A 582 -14.78 -4.49 12.76
CA TRP A 582 -16.15 -3.96 12.78
C TRP A 582 -16.92 -4.38 14.05
N GLN A 583 -16.85 -5.65 14.46
CA GLN A 583 -17.46 -6.12 15.70
C GLN A 583 -16.96 -5.32 16.91
N ALA A 584 -15.65 -5.13 17.03
CA ALA A 584 -15.08 -4.32 18.11
C ALA A 584 -15.58 -2.87 18.11
N ILE A 585 -15.70 -2.23 16.93
CA ILE A 585 -16.23 -0.86 16.80
C ILE A 585 -17.71 -0.80 17.23
N ARG A 586 -18.50 -1.79 16.84
CA ARG A 586 -19.92 -1.89 17.21
C ARG A 586 -20.05 -2.05 18.72
N ASP A 587 -19.31 -3.00 19.30
CA ASP A 587 -19.37 -3.31 20.72
C ASP A 587 -18.90 -2.11 21.57
N MET A 588 -17.91 -1.32 21.09
CA MET A 588 -17.51 -0.05 21.73
C MET A 588 -18.58 1.05 21.64
N THR A 589 -19.48 1.00 20.66
CA THR A 589 -20.51 2.03 20.46
C THR A 589 -21.79 1.68 21.24
N GLU A 590 -22.10 0.39 21.39
CA GLU A 590 -23.27 -0.08 22.15
C GLU A 590 -23.03 -0.13 23.67
N ASN A 591 -21.80 -0.39 24.12
CA ASN A 591 -21.48 -0.56 25.55
C ASN A 591 -21.17 0.74 26.31
N ILE A 592 -21.98 1.79 26.14
CA ILE A 592 -21.95 2.96 27.05
C ILE A 592 -22.27 2.55 28.51
N VAL A 593 -22.82 1.35 28.72
CA VAL A 593 -22.88 0.70 30.02
C VAL A 593 -21.96 -0.53 30.01
N PRO A 594 -20.78 -0.50 30.68
CA PRO A 594 -19.92 -1.66 30.79
C PRO A 594 -20.63 -2.71 31.65
N SER A 595 -21.35 -3.62 31.01
CA SER A 595 -21.83 -4.82 31.69
C SER A 595 -20.60 -5.68 31.97
N SER A 596 -20.12 -5.66 33.21
CA SER A 596 -18.95 -6.38 33.72
C SER A 596 -19.00 -7.92 33.60
N SER A 597 -19.92 -8.47 32.79
CA SER A 597 -20.24 -9.90 32.72
C SER A 597 -19.74 -10.61 31.47
N SER A 598 -19.10 -9.95 30.50
CA SER A 598 -18.73 -10.59 29.22
C SER A 598 -17.33 -11.23 29.16
N PHE A 599 -16.49 -11.06 30.18
CA PHE A 599 -15.21 -11.78 30.30
C PHE A 599 -15.30 -13.01 31.21
N VAL A 600 -16.44 -13.71 31.19
CA VAL A 600 -16.40 -15.12 31.57
C VAL A 600 -15.61 -15.83 30.48
N ALA A 601 -14.29 -15.89 30.68
CA ALA A 601 -13.40 -16.85 30.06
C ALA A 601 -13.89 -18.23 30.49
N GLY A 602 -15.01 -18.67 29.93
CA GLY A 602 -15.44 -20.04 30.02
C GLY A 602 -14.25 -20.86 29.54
N ASN A 603 -13.84 -21.84 30.34
CA ASN A 603 -12.85 -22.84 29.96
C ASN A 603 -13.36 -23.59 28.72
N GLN A 604 -13.36 -22.93 27.55
CA GLN A 604 -13.55 -23.57 26.27
C GLN A 604 -12.42 -24.57 26.19
N SER A 605 -12.76 -25.85 26.19
CA SER A 605 -11.78 -26.93 26.17
C SER A 605 -10.80 -26.67 25.03
N GLU A 606 -9.50 -26.82 25.30
CA GLU A 606 -8.46 -26.55 24.31
C GLU A 606 -8.62 -27.35 23.01
N ASP A 607 -9.42 -28.44 23.06
CA ASP A 607 -9.74 -29.31 21.93
C ASP A 607 -10.54 -28.66 20.79
N ASN A 608 -11.11 -27.46 20.97
CA ASN A 608 -11.93 -26.82 19.93
C ASN A 608 -11.33 -25.49 19.42
N ARG A 609 -10.00 -25.42 19.32
CA ARG A 609 -9.31 -24.26 18.73
C ARG A 609 -9.64 -24.16 17.24
N VAL A 610 -10.17 -23.02 16.81
CA VAL A 610 -10.44 -22.75 15.40
C VAL A 610 -9.11 -22.39 14.71
N TYR A 611 -8.89 -22.86 13.49
CA TYR A 611 -7.72 -22.46 12.71
C TYR A 611 -7.78 -20.96 12.36
N PHE A 612 -6.61 -20.33 12.30
CA PHE A 612 -6.38 -18.91 11.98
C PHE A 612 -7.32 -17.99 12.75
N GLU A 613 -7.52 -18.25 14.04
CA GLU A 613 -8.51 -17.51 14.82
C GLU A 613 -7.98 -16.11 15.16
N VAL A 614 -8.74 -15.08 14.81
CA VAL A 614 -8.40 -13.69 15.13
C VAL A 614 -9.00 -13.34 16.49
N ARG A 615 -8.30 -13.75 17.56
CA ARG A 615 -8.77 -13.61 18.95
C ARG A 615 -8.57 -12.21 19.53
N THR A 616 -7.43 -11.58 19.23
CA THR A 616 -7.00 -10.37 19.93
C THR A 616 -7.10 -9.15 19.02
N PRO A 617 -7.36 -7.94 19.57
CA PRO A 617 -7.30 -6.69 18.81
C PRO A 617 -5.92 -6.46 18.16
N ARG A 618 -4.86 -6.95 18.81
CA ARG A 618 -3.49 -6.91 18.28
C ARG A 618 -3.32 -7.80 17.05
N ALA A 619 -3.90 -9.01 17.06
CA ALA A 619 -3.91 -9.88 15.87
C ALA A 619 -4.69 -9.24 14.73
N VAL A 620 -5.87 -8.66 15.01
CA VAL A 620 -6.65 -7.89 14.00
C VAL A 620 -5.79 -6.80 13.36
N LYS A 621 -5.12 -5.99 14.18
CA LYS A 621 -4.25 -4.91 13.71
C LYS A 621 -3.10 -5.47 12.86
N THR A 622 -2.40 -6.49 13.35
CA THR A 622 -1.25 -7.11 12.67
C THR A 622 -1.62 -7.67 11.30
N VAL A 623 -2.77 -8.39 11.20
CA VAL A 623 -3.26 -8.91 9.92
C VAL A 623 -3.52 -7.76 8.93
N LEU A 624 -4.21 -6.70 9.36
CA LEU A 624 -4.55 -5.58 8.48
C LEU A 624 -3.33 -4.73 8.08
N ASP A 625 -2.37 -4.56 8.99
CA ASP A 625 -1.10 -3.88 8.73
C ASP A 625 -0.22 -4.69 7.76
N SER A 626 -0.24 -6.02 7.86
CA SER A 626 0.49 -6.93 6.97
C SER A 626 0.06 -6.82 5.50
N VAL A 627 -1.19 -6.41 5.23
CA VAL A 627 -1.68 -6.21 3.86
C VAL A 627 -0.83 -5.17 3.11
N ALA A 628 -0.40 -4.09 3.76
CA ALA A 628 0.42 -3.06 3.12
C ALA A 628 1.75 -3.62 2.59
N HIS A 629 2.36 -4.55 3.33
CA HIS A 629 3.58 -5.24 2.89
C HIS A 629 3.33 -6.23 1.76
N LEU A 630 2.16 -6.87 1.75
CA LEU A 630 1.77 -7.80 0.68
C LEU A 630 1.34 -7.10 -0.60
N LEU A 631 0.88 -5.84 -0.54
CA LEU A 631 0.47 -5.05 -1.71
C LEU A 631 1.60 -4.62 -2.65
N LYS A 632 2.84 -4.99 -2.31
CA LYS A 632 3.92 -5.08 -3.30
C LYS A 632 3.56 -6.05 -4.43
N ASN A 633 2.78 -7.06 -4.11
CA ASN A 633 1.95 -7.76 -5.07
C ASN A 633 0.72 -6.93 -5.39
N ARG A 634 0.73 -6.29 -6.55
CA ARG A 634 -0.34 -5.38 -6.96
C ARG A 634 -1.63 -6.12 -7.33
N ASP A 635 -1.53 -7.39 -7.71
CA ASP A 635 -2.66 -8.20 -8.18
C ASP A 635 -3.70 -8.48 -7.09
N ILE A 636 -3.30 -8.45 -5.82
CA ILE A 636 -4.21 -8.76 -4.70
C ILE A 636 -5.02 -7.54 -4.22
N LEU A 637 -4.72 -6.32 -4.71
CA LEU A 637 -5.34 -5.08 -4.23
C LEU A 637 -6.87 -5.12 -4.34
N GLU A 638 -7.41 -5.57 -5.48
CA GLU A 638 -8.86 -5.68 -5.68
C GLU A 638 -9.50 -6.66 -4.67
N SER A 639 -8.86 -7.80 -4.42
CA SER A 639 -9.33 -8.77 -3.43
C SER A 639 -9.31 -8.22 -2.01
N CYS A 640 -8.28 -7.47 -1.63
CA CYS A 640 -8.20 -6.81 -0.32
C CYS A 640 -9.28 -5.74 -0.14
N VAL A 641 -9.50 -4.90 -1.17
CA VAL A 641 -10.55 -3.88 -1.19
C VAL A 641 -11.92 -4.52 -1.03
N MET A 642 -12.19 -5.61 -1.75
CA MET A 642 -13.43 -6.38 -1.64
C MET A 642 -13.62 -7.00 -0.25
N ALA A 643 -12.57 -7.59 0.32
CA ALA A 643 -12.61 -8.17 1.67
C ALA A 643 -13.05 -7.14 2.72
N VAL A 644 -12.47 -5.93 2.68
CA VAL A 644 -12.80 -4.86 3.63
C VAL A 644 -14.20 -4.29 3.38
N PHE A 645 -14.60 -4.06 2.12
CA PHE A 645 -15.93 -3.53 1.83
C PHE A 645 -17.06 -4.47 2.23
N GLU A 646 -16.93 -5.78 2.01
CA GLU A 646 -17.93 -6.76 2.46
C GLU A 646 -18.10 -6.79 3.99
N CYS A 647 -17.09 -6.35 4.73
CA CYS A 647 -17.11 -6.28 6.19
C CYS A 647 -17.44 -4.88 6.73
N THR A 648 -17.67 -3.89 5.87
CA THR A 648 -17.94 -2.51 6.27
C THR A 648 -19.43 -2.27 6.40
N ASN A 649 -19.88 -1.87 7.59
CA ASN A 649 -21.25 -1.39 7.77
C ASN A 649 -21.36 0.07 7.32
N MET A 650 -21.96 0.30 6.15
CA MET A 650 -22.15 1.63 5.55
C MET A 650 -23.06 2.56 6.37
N LEU A 651 -23.80 2.06 7.35
CA LEU A 651 -24.64 2.88 8.24
C LEU A 651 -23.90 3.33 9.51
N ASN A 652 -22.71 2.80 9.76
CA ASN A 652 -21.92 3.12 10.94
C ASN A 652 -20.71 3.99 10.56
N ILE A 653 -20.69 5.24 11.03
CA ILE A 653 -19.65 6.23 10.71
C ILE A 653 -18.25 5.74 11.06
N LYS A 654 -18.07 5.15 12.25
CA LYS A 654 -16.77 4.63 12.71
C LYS A 654 -16.30 3.47 11.83
N SER A 655 -17.20 2.59 11.40
CA SER A 655 -16.89 1.49 10.47
C SER A 655 -16.44 2.01 9.11
N VAL A 656 -17.14 2.99 8.54
CA VAL A 656 -16.77 3.60 7.26
C VAL A 656 -15.42 4.31 7.38
N GLY A 657 -15.22 5.10 8.44
CA GLY A 657 -13.95 5.76 8.71
C GLY A 657 -12.78 4.77 8.81
N ALA A 658 -12.93 3.71 9.61
CA ALA A 658 -11.91 2.68 9.77
C ALA A 658 -11.59 1.92 8.46
N CYS A 659 -12.58 1.76 7.58
CA CYS A 659 -12.43 1.18 6.24
C CYS A 659 -11.65 2.13 5.32
N LEU A 660 -12.11 3.38 5.17
CA LEU A 660 -11.48 4.36 4.29
C LEU A 660 -10.03 4.66 4.70
N SER A 661 -9.75 4.83 6.00
CA SER A 661 -8.37 5.02 6.48
C SER A 661 -7.46 3.83 6.15
N ARG A 662 -8.00 2.61 6.14
CA ARG A 662 -7.23 1.43 5.73
C ARG A 662 -6.93 1.46 4.23
N LEU A 663 -7.93 1.82 3.42
CA LEU A 663 -7.77 1.93 1.97
C LEU A 663 -6.76 3.02 1.61
N GLU A 664 -6.70 4.14 2.34
CA GLU A 664 -5.70 5.19 2.14
C GLU A 664 -4.27 4.66 2.29
N GLU A 665 -4.01 3.92 3.35
CA GLU A 665 -2.69 3.32 3.60
C GLU A 665 -2.34 2.27 2.54
N TRP A 666 -3.31 1.41 2.20
CA TRP A 666 -3.13 0.37 1.19
C TRP A 666 -2.89 0.95 -0.20
N PHE A 667 -3.59 2.02 -0.57
CA PHE A 667 -3.35 2.70 -1.83
C PHE A 667 -2.01 3.41 -1.85
N ALA A 668 -1.57 4.01 -0.75
CA ALA A 668 -0.23 4.58 -0.64
C ALA A 668 0.86 3.49 -0.79
N ALA A 669 0.65 2.30 -0.23
CA ALA A 669 1.58 1.18 -0.33
C ALA A 669 1.61 0.54 -1.73
N ALA A 670 0.45 0.46 -2.41
CA ALA A 670 0.31 -0.14 -3.73
C ALA A 670 0.66 0.81 -4.88
N ALA A 671 0.63 2.13 -4.63
CA ALA A 671 0.83 3.13 -5.67
C ALA A 671 2.24 3.06 -6.27
N VAL A 672 2.29 3.24 -7.58
CA VAL A 672 3.49 3.18 -8.39
C VAL A 672 3.80 4.59 -8.88
N ARG A 673 5.08 4.95 -8.85
CA ARG A 673 5.54 6.19 -9.48
C ARG A 673 5.40 6.04 -11.00
N SER A 674 4.47 6.78 -11.59
CA SER A 674 4.31 6.79 -13.05
C SER A 674 5.40 7.66 -13.66
N THR A 675 6.22 7.11 -14.55
CA THR A 675 7.24 7.84 -15.32
C THR A 675 6.73 8.31 -16.68
N ALA A 676 5.47 8.04 -17.00
CA ALA A 676 4.88 8.40 -18.28
C ALA A 676 4.61 9.92 -18.35
N ASP A 677 5.46 10.62 -19.08
CA ASP A 677 5.17 11.81 -19.92
C ASP A 677 5.12 13.21 -19.29
N THR A 678 5.44 13.38 -18.00
CA THR A 678 5.67 14.73 -17.44
C THR A 678 6.76 14.69 -16.36
N ASP A 679 7.56 15.75 -16.23
CA ASP A 679 8.51 15.92 -15.12
C ASP A 679 7.85 15.87 -13.72
N SER A 680 6.52 15.88 -13.67
CA SER A 680 5.75 15.70 -12.44
C SER A 680 5.67 14.22 -12.03
N PHE A 681 6.26 13.90 -10.87
CA PHE A 681 6.20 12.56 -10.30
C PHE A 681 4.86 12.30 -9.63
N VAL A 682 3.92 11.69 -10.36
CA VAL A 682 2.60 11.35 -9.82
C VAL A 682 2.52 9.86 -9.48
N TYR A 683 2.08 9.59 -8.25
CA TYR A 683 1.76 8.24 -7.79
C TYR A 683 0.39 7.81 -8.32
N ARG A 684 0.32 6.65 -8.98
CA ARG A 684 -0.91 6.08 -9.54
C ARG A 684 -1.14 4.68 -9.00
N LEU A 685 -2.40 4.27 -8.89
CA LEU A 685 -2.70 2.87 -8.63
C LEU A 685 -2.22 1.98 -9.79
N PRO A 686 -1.89 0.72 -9.51
CA PRO A 686 -1.50 -0.25 -10.53
C PRO A 686 -2.54 -0.35 -11.65
N SER A 687 -2.09 -0.50 -12.90
CA SER A 687 -2.99 -0.54 -14.09
C SER A 687 -3.89 -1.77 -14.14
N ASN A 688 -3.52 -2.86 -13.46
CA ASN A 688 -4.34 -4.06 -13.25
C ASN A 688 -5.46 -3.85 -12.21
N PHE A 689 -5.42 -2.76 -11.43
CA PHE A 689 -6.48 -2.42 -10.49
C PHE A 689 -7.64 -1.75 -11.23
N HIS A 690 -8.70 -2.53 -11.48
CA HIS A 690 -9.89 -2.06 -12.19
C HIS A 690 -10.74 -1.12 -11.33
N GLY A 691 -10.75 -1.34 -10.00
CA GLY A 691 -11.45 -0.48 -9.05
C GLY A 691 -12.97 -0.44 -9.22
N GLN A 692 -13.58 -1.44 -9.87
CA GLN A 692 -15.03 -1.48 -10.09
C GLN A 692 -15.79 -1.60 -8.76
N ALA A 693 -15.26 -2.42 -7.84
CA ALA A 693 -15.77 -2.53 -6.49
C ALA A 693 -15.72 -1.20 -5.73
N LEU A 694 -14.57 -0.53 -5.81
CA LEU A 694 -14.34 0.77 -5.19
C LEU A 694 -15.30 1.84 -5.75
N GLY A 695 -15.41 1.96 -7.08
CA GLY A 695 -16.32 2.90 -7.71
C GLY A 695 -17.79 2.66 -7.33
N THR A 696 -18.18 1.40 -7.14
CA THR A 696 -19.53 1.04 -6.66
C THR A 696 -19.72 1.41 -5.19
N ALA A 697 -18.76 1.07 -4.32
CA ALA A 697 -18.80 1.39 -2.90
C ALA A 697 -18.84 2.91 -2.67
N ILE A 698 -17.98 3.68 -3.35
CA ILE A 698 -17.97 5.15 -3.27
C ILE A 698 -19.33 5.73 -3.71
N ARG A 699 -19.94 5.20 -4.78
CA ARG A 699 -21.28 5.64 -5.19
C ARG A 699 -22.32 5.38 -4.09
N MET A 700 -22.27 4.24 -3.42
CA MET A 700 -23.19 3.93 -2.32
C MET A 700 -22.94 4.85 -1.10
N LEU A 701 -21.68 5.11 -0.77
CA LEU A 701 -21.31 5.97 0.34
C LEU A 701 -21.68 7.44 0.09
N LEU A 702 -21.54 7.95 -1.14
CA LEU A 702 -22.01 9.29 -1.54
C LEU A 702 -23.54 9.43 -1.57
N CYS A 703 -24.27 8.31 -1.48
CA CYS A 703 -25.73 8.29 -1.30
C CYS A 703 -26.15 8.30 0.16
N SER A 704 -25.21 8.25 1.12
CA SER A 704 -25.52 8.34 2.55
C SER A 704 -26.17 9.68 2.89
N GLU A 705 -27.12 9.66 3.81
CA GLU A 705 -27.75 10.86 4.38
C GLU A 705 -26.97 11.41 5.59
N SER A 706 -26.06 10.59 6.15
CA SER A 706 -25.21 11.01 7.27
C SER A 706 -24.09 11.93 6.75
N PHE A 707 -24.13 13.19 7.19
CA PHE A 707 -23.12 14.19 6.84
C PHE A 707 -21.70 13.77 7.27
N GLU A 708 -21.56 13.07 8.40
CA GLU A 708 -20.27 12.57 8.87
C GLU A 708 -19.68 11.51 7.94
N ILE A 709 -20.52 10.61 7.41
CA ILE A 709 -20.09 9.63 6.39
C ILE A 709 -19.68 10.35 5.11
N LEU A 710 -20.48 11.32 4.65
CA LEU A 710 -20.16 12.12 3.48
C LEU A 710 -18.83 12.86 3.64
N ASN A 711 -18.60 13.51 4.79
CA ASN A 711 -17.34 14.19 5.09
C ASN A 711 -16.14 13.23 5.00
N ARG A 712 -16.23 12.04 5.61
CA ARG A 712 -15.16 11.03 5.53
C ARG A 712 -14.89 10.57 4.10
N VAL A 713 -15.95 10.41 3.30
CA VAL A 713 -15.85 9.98 1.90
C VAL A 713 -15.26 11.09 1.03
N LEU A 714 -15.72 12.33 1.20
CA LEU A 714 -15.21 13.48 0.45
C LEU A 714 -13.75 13.76 0.78
N LEU A 715 -13.36 13.66 2.04
CA LEU A 715 -11.97 13.81 2.47
C LEU A 715 -11.08 12.66 1.94
N PHE A 716 -11.56 11.42 2.00
CA PHE A 716 -10.88 10.28 1.37
C PHE A 716 -10.65 10.51 -0.13
N LEU A 717 -11.69 10.96 -0.84
CA LEU A 717 -11.58 11.29 -2.25
C LEU A 717 -10.59 12.44 -2.45
N TYR A 718 -10.67 13.50 -1.66
CA TYR A 718 -9.74 14.62 -1.76
C TYR A 718 -8.27 14.18 -1.64
N ASN A 719 -7.97 13.30 -0.68
CA ASN A 719 -6.62 12.80 -0.43
C ASN A 719 -6.11 11.81 -1.48
N ARG A 720 -7.01 11.04 -2.12
CA ARG A 720 -6.62 9.88 -2.95
C ARG A 720 -7.08 9.95 -4.41
N MET A 721 -7.79 11.00 -4.83
CA MET A 721 -8.28 11.14 -6.21
C MET A 721 -7.13 11.09 -7.23
N ASP A 722 -5.94 11.55 -6.84
CA ASP A 722 -4.75 11.54 -7.69
C ASP A 722 -4.22 10.13 -7.96
N TYR A 723 -4.56 9.15 -7.11
CA TYR A 723 -4.16 7.78 -7.37
C TYR A 723 -5.06 7.09 -8.40
N PHE A 724 -6.28 7.58 -8.59
CA PHE A 724 -7.26 6.97 -9.49
C PHE A 724 -7.00 7.35 -10.93
N ASP A 725 -6.94 6.36 -11.81
CA ASP A 725 -6.77 6.53 -13.25
C ASP A 725 -7.83 5.78 -14.06
N GLY A 726 -7.88 6.06 -15.37
CA GLY A 726 -8.70 5.34 -16.33
C GLY A 726 -10.18 5.25 -15.94
N GLU A 727 -10.73 4.04 -16.02
CA GLU A 727 -12.16 3.78 -15.78
C GLU A 727 -12.59 4.07 -14.34
N LEU A 728 -11.72 3.76 -13.36
CA LEU A 728 -12.01 4.02 -11.94
C LEU A 728 -12.25 5.50 -11.69
N ARG A 729 -11.34 6.36 -12.16
CA ARG A 729 -11.48 7.83 -12.00
C ARG A 729 -12.78 8.31 -12.64
N GLN A 730 -13.06 7.88 -13.86
CA GLN A 730 -14.31 8.23 -14.55
C GLN A 730 -15.55 7.76 -13.78
N ASN A 731 -15.53 6.56 -13.20
CA ASN A 731 -16.64 6.00 -12.44
C ASN A 731 -16.89 6.78 -11.15
N VAL A 732 -15.83 7.20 -10.46
CA VAL A 732 -15.92 8.07 -9.27
C VAL A 732 -16.43 9.46 -9.65
N LEU A 733 -15.88 10.10 -10.69
CA LEU A 733 -16.35 11.40 -11.18
C LEU A 733 -17.83 11.35 -11.60
N LYS A 734 -18.25 10.30 -12.31
CA LYS A 734 -19.67 10.08 -12.65
C LYS A 734 -20.54 9.94 -11.39
N ALA A 735 -20.08 9.25 -10.35
CA ALA A 735 -20.82 9.14 -9.09
C ALA A 735 -20.94 10.51 -8.40
N ILE A 736 -19.87 11.31 -8.41
CA ILE A 736 -19.87 12.67 -7.89
C ILE A 736 -20.84 13.57 -8.66
N ILE A 737 -20.82 13.56 -10.00
CA ILE A 737 -21.74 14.33 -10.85
C ILE A 737 -23.20 13.94 -10.56
N GLN A 738 -23.49 12.64 -10.41
CA GLN A 738 -24.84 12.15 -10.09
C GLN A 738 -25.37 12.67 -8.75
N ARG A 739 -24.48 13.00 -7.81
CA ARG A 739 -24.82 13.54 -6.50
C ARG A 739 -24.54 15.04 -6.39
N HIS A 740 -24.16 15.72 -7.47
CA HIS A 740 -23.71 17.11 -7.45
C HIS A 740 -24.73 18.04 -6.76
N MET A 741 -26.01 18.01 -7.16
CA MET A 741 -27.02 18.88 -6.55
C MET A 741 -27.15 18.67 -5.04
N TYR A 742 -27.03 17.42 -4.58
CA TYR A 742 -27.15 17.09 -3.17
C TYR A 742 -25.90 17.51 -2.37
N LEU A 743 -24.70 17.30 -2.92
CA LEU A 743 -23.43 17.62 -2.25
C LEU A 743 -23.16 19.13 -2.26
N PHE A 744 -23.39 19.79 -3.39
CA PHE A 744 -23.21 21.24 -3.53
C PHE A 744 -24.19 22.02 -2.66
N LEU A 745 -25.44 21.56 -2.56
CA LEU A 745 -26.50 22.22 -1.79
C LEU A 745 -26.75 21.52 -0.45
N HIS A 746 -25.77 20.76 0.04
CA HIS A 746 -25.92 20.02 1.27
C HIS A 746 -26.18 20.99 2.43
N TRP A 747 -27.01 20.62 3.41
CA TRP A 747 -27.36 21.51 4.52
C TRP A 747 -26.17 21.79 5.45
N ASN A 748 -25.34 20.78 5.70
CA ASN A 748 -24.12 20.91 6.51
C ASN A 748 -23.01 21.64 5.72
N THR A 749 -22.42 22.65 6.34
CA THR A 749 -21.40 23.51 5.73
C THR A 749 -20.09 22.77 5.44
N ASP A 750 -19.67 21.86 6.30
CA ASP A 750 -18.42 21.12 6.13
C ASP A 750 -18.48 20.20 4.91
N VAL A 751 -19.62 19.54 4.68
CA VAL A 751 -19.83 18.71 3.48
C VAL A 751 -19.69 19.55 2.22
N ARG A 752 -20.29 20.75 2.21
CA ARG A 752 -20.16 21.69 1.07
C ARG A 752 -18.71 22.12 0.90
N ASP A 753 -18.01 22.43 2.00
CA ASP A 753 -16.63 22.88 1.97
C ASP A 753 -15.69 21.83 1.37
N HIS A 754 -15.71 20.60 1.91
CA HIS A 754 -14.92 19.48 1.37
C HIS A 754 -15.28 19.20 -0.09
N TYR A 755 -16.57 19.30 -0.44
CA TYR A 755 -17.02 19.10 -1.80
C TYR A 755 -16.49 20.18 -2.76
N HIS A 756 -16.51 21.46 -2.36
CA HIS A 756 -15.99 22.57 -3.16
C HIS A 756 -14.49 22.46 -3.37
N HIS A 757 -13.73 22.08 -2.34
CA HIS A 757 -12.30 21.81 -2.46
C HIS A 757 -12.04 20.63 -3.40
N LEU A 758 -12.81 19.55 -3.32
CA LEU A 758 -12.70 18.44 -4.25
C LEU A 758 -12.96 18.90 -5.70
N LEU A 759 -14.01 19.71 -5.93
CA LEU A 759 -14.33 20.27 -7.25
C LEU A 759 -13.21 21.19 -7.77
N ILE A 760 -12.57 21.99 -6.92
CA ILE A 760 -11.58 22.97 -7.36
C ILE A 760 -10.22 22.34 -7.60
N TYR A 761 -9.76 21.50 -6.68
CA TYR A 761 -8.38 21.06 -6.64
C TYR A 761 -8.15 19.63 -7.14
N LYS A 762 -9.16 18.75 -7.18
CA LYS A 762 -8.95 17.30 -7.37
C LYS A 762 -9.75 16.65 -8.49
N THR A 763 -10.90 17.23 -8.88
CA THR A 763 -11.68 16.68 -10.00
C THR A 763 -10.95 16.73 -11.34
N MET A 764 -10.01 17.65 -11.49
CA MET A 764 -9.26 17.90 -12.72
C MET A 764 -7.77 17.66 -12.47
N ARG A 765 -7.11 16.98 -13.40
CA ARG A 765 -5.65 16.75 -13.35
C ARG A 765 -4.85 17.87 -13.99
N VAL A 766 -5.52 18.63 -14.85
CA VAL A 766 -4.94 19.72 -15.61
C VAL A 766 -5.27 21.02 -14.88
N SER A 767 -4.36 21.99 -14.96
CA SER A 767 -4.56 23.31 -14.39
C SER A 767 -5.91 23.88 -14.80
N ARG A 768 -6.69 24.35 -13.82
CA ARG A 768 -8.09 24.69 -13.99
C ARG A 768 -8.33 25.78 -15.04
N HIS A 769 -7.36 26.68 -15.22
CA HIS A 769 -7.42 27.72 -16.25
C HIS A 769 -7.51 27.15 -17.68
N LEU A 770 -6.92 25.97 -17.95
CA LEU A 770 -6.96 25.31 -19.26
C LEU A 770 -8.34 24.73 -19.62
N LEU A 771 -9.29 24.76 -18.70
CA LEU A 771 -10.65 24.25 -18.94
C LEU A 771 -11.53 25.26 -19.67
N ASN A 772 -11.19 26.54 -19.61
CA ASN A 772 -12.00 27.64 -20.14
C ASN A 772 -13.48 27.52 -19.67
N SER A 773 -13.67 27.24 -18.38
CA SER A 773 -15.00 27.07 -17.78
C SER A 773 -15.79 28.39 -17.88
N PRO A 774 -16.94 28.41 -18.59
CA PRO A 774 -17.81 29.59 -18.64
C PRO A 774 -18.42 29.92 -17.27
N ILE A 775 -18.56 28.94 -16.38
CA ILE A 775 -19.06 29.15 -15.02
C ILE A 775 -18.00 29.83 -14.15
N ASP A 776 -16.72 29.48 -14.31
CA ASP A 776 -15.65 30.15 -13.58
C ASP A 776 -15.57 31.63 -13.98
N GLN A 777 -15.66 31.92 -15.29
CA GLN A 777 -15.74 33.29 -15.81
C GLN A 777 -16.92 34.07 -15.23
N LEU A 778 -18.08 33.42 -15.10
CA LEU A 778 -19.28 34.03 -14.53
C LEU A 778 -19.15 34.30 -13.02
N LEU A 779 -18.57 33.37 -12.27
CA LEU A 779 -18.51 33.45 -10.80
C LEU A 779 -17.41 34.37 -10.29
N ILE A 780 -16.30 34.49 -11.01
CA ILE A 780 -15.15 35.34 -10.65
C ILE A 780 -15.24 36.70 -11.36
N GLY A 781 -15.87 36.74 -12.54
CA GLY A 781 -15.93 37.90 -13.44
C GLY A 781 -14.81 37.85 -14.49
N ARG A 782 -15.14 38.19 -15.73
CA ARG A 782 -14.22 38.10 -16.90
C ARG A 782 -12.92 38.89 -16.70
N LEU A 783 -13.00 40.04 -16.03
CA LEU A 783 -11.84 40.90 -15.78
C LEU A 783 -10.81 40.28 -14.81
N ALA A 784 -11.23 39.35 -13.95
CA ALA A 784 -10.32 38.70 -13.02
C ALA A 784 -9.42 37.63 -13.69
N LEU A 785 -9.77 37.19 -14.91
CA LEU A 785 -9.06 36.11 -15.61
C LEU A 785 -8.17 36.61 -16.76
N MET A 786 -8.34 37.86 -17.21
CA MET A 786 -7.63 38.46 -18.34
C MET A 786 -6.08 38.56 -18.22
N PRO A 787 -5.45 38.67 -17.03
CA PRO A 787 -4.00 38.81 -16.96
C PRO A 787 -3.20 37.63 -17.55
N LEU A 788 -3.80 36.44 -17.69
CA LEU A 788 -3.09 35.27 -18.24
C LEU A 788 -2.94 35.30 -19.77
N GLU A 789 -3.88 35.92 -20.49
CA GLU A 789 -3.85 35.97 -21.96
C GLU A 789 -2.88 37.03 -22.50
N VAL A 790 -2.57 38.06 -21.69
CA VAL A 790 -1.87 39.27 -22.14
C VAL A 790 -0.39 39.28 -21.80
N VAL A 791 0.11 38.33 -21.01
CA VAL A 791 1.57 38.10 -20.85
C VAL A 791 2.10 37.14 -21.93
N GLY A 792 1.47 37.12 -23.10
CA GLY A 792 2.22 36.82 -24.31
C GLY A 792 3.23 37.96 -24.50
N PRO A 793 4.53 37.69 -24.76
CA PRO A 793 5.48 38.76 -24.97
C PRO A 793 4.94 39.59 -26.14
N ASN A 794 4.50 40.81 -25.84
CA ASN A 794 4.34 41.87 -26.82
C ASN A 794 5.75 42.11 -27.40
N ARG A 795 6.13 41.23 -28.33
CA ARG A 795 7.15 41.47 -29.34
C ARG A 795 6.60 42.66 -30.10
N GLY A 796 7.17 43.82 -29.81
CA GLY A 796 6.65 45.10 -30.26
C GLY A 796 6.26 45.03 -31.72
N GLU A 797 4.98 45.24 -32.00
CA GLU A 797 4.56 45.89 -33.24
C GLU A 797 5.06 47.35 -33.20
N ASP A 798 6.38 47.54 -33.11
CA ASP A 798 7.00 48.73 -33.67
C ASP A 798 7.09 48.49 -35.17
N THR A 799 5.97 48.74 -35.82
CA THR A 799 5.92 49.20 -37.20
C THR A 799 6.83 50.42 -37.34
N SER A 800 8.12 50.18 -37.60
CA SER A 800 8.91 51.08 -38.42
C SER A 800 9.41 50.30 -39.61
N ALA A 801 8.82 50.63 -40.75
CA ALA A 801 9.33 50.28 -42.05
C ALA A 801 10.80 50.73 -42.19
N VAL A 802 11.51 50.06 -43.09
CA VAL A 802 12.83 50.37 -43.67
C VAL A 802 13.99 49.62 -42.99
N GLY A 803 14.44 48.57 -43.70
CA GLY A 803 15.75 47.98 -43.47
C GLY A 803 15.82 46.53 -43.95
N PHE A 804 16.05 46.33 -45.24
CA PHE A 804 16.67 45.11 -45.74
C PHE A 804 18.01 44.96 -45.03
N ASP A 805 18.16 43.98 -44.14
CA ASP A 805 19.47 43.43 -43.81
C ASP A 805 19.35 41.92 -43.57
N ASP A 806 19.94 41.16 -44.49
CA ASP A 806 20.10 39.71 -44.47
C ASP A 806 21.11 39.32 -43.38
N THR A 807 20.71 39.40 -42.11
CA THR A 807 21.46 38.77 -41.04
C THR A 807 20.78 37.46 -40.64
N ASP A 808 21.30 36.36 -41.22
CA ASP A 808 21.18 34.98 -40.75
C ASP A 808 21.64 34.88 -39.28
N GLY A 809 20.76 35.27 -38.36
CA GLY A 809 20.91 35.00 -36.93
C GLY A 809 20.41 33.59 -36.64
N PRO A 810 21.21 32.73 -35.98
CA PRO A 810 20.77 31.38 -35.65
C PRO A 810 19.55 31.45 -34.73
N ASP A 811 18.56 30.61 -35.03
CA ASP A 811 17.29 30.43 -34.33
C ASP A 811 17.49 30.07 -32.84
N GLU A 812 17.86 31.04 -32.01
CA GLU A 812 17.90 30.88 -30.55
C GLU A 812 16.47 30.91 -29.99
N GLU A 813 15.94 29.69 -29.84
CA GLU A 813 15.29 29.21 -28.62
C GLU A 813 13.95 29.88 -28.26
N GLU A 814 12.91 29.55 -29.03
CA GLU A 814 11.50 29.58 -28.60
C GLU A 814 11.22 28.46 -27.55
N GLU A 815 12.07 28.33 -26.52
CA GLU A 815 12.16 27.16 -25.64
C GLU A 815 11.14 27.14 -24.49
N GLY A 816 10.22 28.10 -24.43
CA GLY A 816 9.32 28.26 -23.28
C GLY A 816 7.89 27.73 -23.45
N ARG A 817 7.49 27.29 -24.66
CA ARG A 817 6.10 26.87 -24.89
C ARG A 817 5.95 25.37 -24.67
N GLU A 818 5.42 24.98 -23.52
CA GLU A 818 5.04 23.59 -23.25
C GLU A 818 4.07 23.09 -24.32
N VAL A 819 4.58 22.35 -25.30
CA VAL A 819 3.76 21.69 -26.32
C VAL A 819 3.13 20.47 -25.67
N LEU A 820 1.84 20.58 -25.35
CA LEU A 820 1.07 19.44 -24.85
C LEU A 820 1.14 18.28 -25.85
N THR A 821 1.55 17.10 -25.36
CA THR A 821 1.58 15.89 -26.19
C THR A 821 0.18 15.49 -26.62
N ALA A 822 0.05 14.75 -27.73
CA ALA A 822 -1.26 14.28 -28.20
C ALA A 822 -2.02 13.46 -27.14
N ALA A 823 -1.30 12.71 -26.29
CA ALA A 823 -1.88 11.97 -25.17
C ALA A 823 -2.42 12.91 -24.07
N GLN A 824 -1.64 13.93 -23.67
CA GLN A 824 -2.07 14.97 -22.73
C GLN A 824 -3.29 15.73 -23.26
N PHE A 825 -3.32 16.02 -24.56
CA PHE A 825 -4.45 16.69 -25.20
C PHE A 825 -5.72 15.83 -25.21
N ASN A 826 -5.59 14.52 -25.46
CA ASN A 826 -6.72 13.59 -25.35
C ASN A 826 -7.23 13.46 -23.90
N MET A 827 -6.31 13.45 -22.92
CA MET A 827 -6.67 13.47 -21.50
C MET A 827 -7.41 14.76 -21.14
N LEU A 828 -6.91 15.91 -21.59
CA LEU A 828 -7.55 17.22 -21.39
C LEU A 828 -8.95 17.25 -21.99
N ARG A 829 -9.15 16.74 -23.22
CA ARG A 829 -10.49 16.66 -23.84
C ARG A 829 -11.48 15.80 -23.05
N LEU A 830 -11.02 14.66 -22.54
CA LEU A 830 -11.85 13.77 -21.73
C LEU A 830 -12.24 14.46 -20.40
N GLU A 831 -11.27 15.07 -19.73
CA GLU A 831 -11.50 15.82 -18.49
C GLU A 831 -12.42 17.02 -18.74
N GLN A 832 -12.23 17.79 -19.82
CA GLN A 832 -13.13 18.89 -20.22
C GLN A 832 -14.56 18.40 -20.48
N ALA A 833 -14.74 17.24 -21.11
CA ALA A 833 -16.06 16.67 -21.34
C ALA A 833 -16.78 16.28 -20.03
N LEU A 834 -16.04 15.77 -19.04
CA LEU A 834 -16.58 15.50 -17.70
C LEU A 834 -16.87 16.82 -16.96
N TRP A 835 -15.98 17.80 -17.06
CA TRP A 835 -16.16 19.11 -16.45
C TRP A 835 -17.39 19.86 -16.97
N ARG A 836 -17.68 19.75 -18.27
CA ARG A 836 -18.91 20.29 -18.88
C ARG A 836 -20.18 19.82 -18.18
N ALA A 837 -20.20 18.61 -17.62
CA ALA A 837 -21.35 18.13 -16.85
C ALA A 837 -21.47 18.84 -15.48
N PHE A 838 -20.35 19.18 -14.84
CA PHE A 838 -20.34 20.01 -13.65
C PHE A 838 -20.79 21.45 -13.97
N ASP A 839 -20.28 22.04 -15.05
CA ASP A 839 -20.70 23.37 -15.51
C ASP A 839 -22.20 23.41 -15.79
N ALA A 840 -22.75 22.39 -16.44
CA ALA A 840 -24.18 22.29 -16.69
C ALA A 840 -25.00 22.27 -15.39
N CYS A 841 -24.51 21.55 -14.36
CA CYS A 841 -25.17 21.52 -13.06
C CYS A 841 -25.07 22.87 -12.34
N LEU A 842 -23.89 23.48 -12.28
CA LEU A 842 -23.68 24.81 -11.68
C LEU A 842 -24.51 25.88 -12.40
N ALA A 843 -24.59 25.82 -13.74
CA ALA A 843 -25.43 26.69 -14.54
C ALA A 843 -26.91 26.62 -14.12
N ALA A 844 -27.43 25.41 -13.89
CA ALA A 844 -28.80 25.23 -13.43
C ALA A 844 -29.06 25.91 -12.08
N ILE A 845 -28.11 25.85 -11.15
CA ILE A 845 -28.17 26.54 -9.84
C ILE A 845 -28.11 28.06 -10.05
N CYS A 846 -27.12 28.56 -10.81
CA CYS A 846 -26.96 29.99 -11.09
C CYS A 846 -28.20 30.60 -11.76
N VAL A 847 -28.82 29.91 -12.72
CA VAL A 847 -30.03 30.41 -13.39
C VAL A 847 -31.20 30.50 -12.42
N GLN A 848 -31.35 29.51 -11.54
CA GLN A 848 -32.43 29.52 -10.55
C GLN A 848 -32.21 30.61 -9.50
N GLU A 849 -30.98 30.80 -9.01
CA GLU A 849 -30.65 31.88 -8.08
C GLU A 849 -30.82 33.26 -8.72
N ARG A 850 -30.49 33.43 -10.01
CA ARG A 850 -30.80 34.65 -10.76
C ARG A 850 -32.30 34.90 -10.85
N ARG A 851 -33.12 33.87 -11.06
CA ARG A 851 -34.58 33.99 -11.06
C ARG A 851 -35.10 34.40 -9.68
N ASN A 852 -34.58 33.78 -8.62
CA ASN A 852 -34.91 34.09 -7.24
C ASN A 852 -34.54 35.55 -6.90
N ALA A 853 -33.34 36.00 -7.29
CA ALA A 853 -32.89 37.38 -7.11
C ALA A 853 -33.72 38.40 -7.90
N ARG A 854 -34.13 38.09 -9.13
CA ARG A 854 -35.04 38.98 -9.91
C ARG A 854 -36.40 39.12 -9.24
N GLU A 855 -36.96 38.02 -8.74
CA GLU A 855 -38.24 38.05 -8.02
C GLU A 855 -38.10 38.76 -6.66
N GLY A 856 -37.00 38.53 -5.95
CA GLY A 856 -36.63 39.25 -4.73
C GLY A 856 -36.51 40.76 -4.98
N ASN A 857 -35.78 41.16 -6.02
CA ASN A 857 -35.65 42.57 -6.42
C ASN A 857 -36.98 43.19 -6.82
N ARG A 858 -37.84 42.44 -7.52
CA ARG A 858 -39.19 42.92 -7.85
C ARG A 858 -40.02 43.14 -6.58
N LYS A 859 -40.02 42.19 -5.65
CA LYS A 859 -40.72 42.33 -4.36
C LYS A 859 -40.17 43.49 -3.55
N TYR A 860 -38.84 43.58 -3.46
CA TYR A 860 -38.14 44.68 -2.80
C TYR A 860 -38.49 46.04 -3.42
N GLN A 861 -38.53 46.16 -4.74
CA GLN A 861 -38.94 47.41 -5.40
C GLN A 861 -40.41 47.77 -5.09
N VAL A 862 -41.31 46.78 -5.03
CA VAL A 862 -42.70 46.99 -4.64
C VAL A 862 -42.80 47.44 -3.18
N GLU A 863 -42.05 46.81 -2.28
CA GLU A 863 -41.98 47.17 -0.86
C GLU A 863 -41.37 48.56 -0.65
N LEU A 864 -40.30 48.87 -1.40
CA LEU A 864 -39.64 50.17 -1.42
C LEU A 864 -40.61 51.26 -1.92
N GLN A 865 -41.34 51.00 -3.01
CA GLN A 865 -42.36 51.93 -3.50
C GLN A 865 -43.47 52.11 -2.45
N ALA A 866 -43.91 51.04 -1.79
CA ALA A 866 -44.89 51.12 -0.71
C ALA A 866 -44.36 51.90 0.50
N ALA A 867 -43.10 51.73 0.88
CA ALA A 867 -42.43 52.48 1.94
C ALA A 867 -42.32 53.97 1.60
N ARG A 868 -41.90 54.31 0.37
CA ARG A 868 -41.88 55.69 -0.14
C ARG A 868 -43.27 56.32 -0.11
N CYS A 869 -44.30 55.59 -0.55
CA CYS A 869 -45.69 56.06 -0.46
C CYS A 869 -46.13 56.31 0.99
N ARG A 870 -45.76 55.43 1.94
CA ARG A 870 -46.03 55.63 3.38
C ARG A 870 -45.31 56.87 3.90
N ALA A 871 -44.01 57.02 3.62
CA ALA A 871 -43.21 58.17 4.05
C ALA A 871 -43.76 59.50 3.50
N ASN A 872 -44.13 59.55 2.21
CA ASN A 872 -44.75 60.73 1.61
C ASN A 872 -46.12 61.04 2.24
N ALA A 873 -46.93 60.02 2.54
CA ALA A 873 -48.20 60.21 3.24
C ALA A 873 -48.01 60.77 4.65
N PHE A 874 -47.00 60.30 5.38
CA PHE A 874 -46.62 60.85 6.68
C PHE A 874 -46.13 62.30 6.59
N GLN A 875 -45.27 62.63 5.61
CA GLN A 875 -44.82 64.00 5.40
C GLN A 875 -45.99 64.94 5.11
N TYR A 876 -46.94 64.50 4.27
CA TYR A 876 -48.14 65.27 3.96
C TYR A 876 -49.04 65.48 5.19
N LEU A 877 -49.22 64.44 6.02
CA LEU A 877 -49.94 64.58 7.29
C LEU A 877 -49.23 65.54 8.25
N ASN A 878 -47.90 65.44 8.34
CA ASN A 878 -47.10 66.26 9.25
C ASN A 878 -47.10 67.74 8.83
N GLN A 879 -47.09 68.04 7.52
CA GLN A 879 -47.25 69.40 7.01
C GLN A 879 -48.62 69.98 7.37
N LYS A 880 -49.71 69.21 7.21
CA LYS A 880 -51.05 69.66 7.61
C LYS A 880 -51.19 69.96 9.10
N THR A 881 -50.55 69.17 9.96
CA THR A 881 -50.58 69.43 11.41
C THR A 881 -49.70 70.60 11.85
N VAL A 882 -48.76 71.05 11.01
CA VAL A 882 -47.91 72.23 11.29
C VAL A 882 -48.61 73.52 10.84
N ASP A 883 -49.45 73.45 9.80
CA ASP A 883 -50.18 74.61 9.26
C ASP A 883 -51.50 74.90 10.01
N GLU A 884 -52.06 73.96 10.78
CA GLU A 884 -53.17 74.21 11.71
C GLU A 884 -52.64 74.56 13.12
N GLU A 885 -53.02 75.73 13.66
CA GLU A 885 -52.46 76.31 14.89
C GLU A 885 -52.37 75.34 16.10
N PRO A 886 -51.32 75.45 16.93
CA PRO A 886 -51.05 74.54 18.03
C PRO A 886 -51.93 74.85 19.25
N SER A 887 -53.21 74.43 19.24
CA SER A 887 -54.11 74.70 20.38
C SER A 887 -54.80 73.49 20.98
N THR A 888 -54.36 72.26 20.73
CA THR A 888 -54.83 71.10 21.50
C THR A 888 -53.70 70.16 21.87
N THR A 889 -53.26 70.27 23.12
CA THR A 889 -52.54 69.25 23.88
C THR A 889 -53.37 67.97 23.92
N SER A 890 -53.15 67.04 23.00
CA SER A 890 -53.94 65.80 22.98
C SER A 890 -53.15 64.63 22.40
N VAL A 891 -52.60 63.84 23.33
CA VAL A 891 -52.66 62.37 23.32
C VAL A 891 -52.30 61.70 21.98
N ASN A 892 -51.01 61.67 21.65
CA ASN A 892 -50.50 60.73 20.64
C ASN A 892 -49.14 60.13 21.01
N GLU A 893 -48.89 59.93 22.32
CA GLU A 893 -47.72 59.20 22.84
C GLU A 893 -47.88 57.66 22.78
N GLY A 894 -48.94 57.15 22.14
CA GLY A 894 -49.30 55.72 22.20
C GLY A 894 -48.88 54.87 21.00
N LEU A 895 -48.35 55.43 19.92
CA LEU A 895 -47.91 54.64 18.77
C LEU A 895 -46.42 54.27 18.93
N PRO A 896 -46.08 52.97 19.03
CA PRO A 896 -44.70 52.52 19.13
C PRO A 896 -44.02 52.65 17.77
N GLY A 897 -43.64 53.88 17.42
CA GLY A 897 -42.92 54.22 16.20
C GLY A 897 -41.75 55.10 16.57
N GLY A 898 -40.52 54.59 16.40
CA GLY A 898 -39.32 55.43 16.46
C GLY A 898 -39.42 56.61 15.50
N LYS A 899 -38.58 57.63 15.69
CA LYS A 899 -38.52 58.82 14.83
C LYS A 899 -38.54 58.39 13.36
N ALA A 900 -39.53 58.85 12.60
CA ALA A 900 -39.73 58.46 11.19
C ALA A 900 -38.50 58.69 10.29
N SER A 901 -37.60 59.59 10.68
CA SER A 901 -36.31 59.79 10.01
C SER A 901 -35.38 58.57 10.11
N HIS A 902 -35.36 57.87 11.23
CA HIS A 902 -34.49 56.71 11.44
C HIS A 902 -34.92 55.50 10.59
N GLU A 903 -36.22 55.34 10.34
CA GLU A 903 -36.72 54.27 9.46
C GLU A 903 -36.34 54.55 7.99
N VAL A 904 -36.27 55.82 7.58
CA VAL A 904 -35.78 56.24 6.27
C VAL A 904 -34.28 55.98 6.13
N ASP A 905 -33.48 56.29 7.16
CA ASP A 905 -32.02 56.07 7.13
C ASP A 905 -31.64 54.58 7.06
N LEU A 906 -32.36 53.71 7.79
CA LEU A 906 -32.16 52.25 7.73
C LEU A 906 -32.53 51.68 6.35
N LEU A 907 -33.56 52.25 5.71
CA LEU A 907 -33.94 51.87 4.34
C LEU A 907 -32.89 52.30 3.32
N ASP A 908 -32.27 53.47 3.49
CA ASP A 908 -31.19 53.97 2.62
C ASP A 908 -29.88 53.18 2.77
N GLU A 909 -29.55 52.68 3.96
CA GLU A 909 -28.38 51.82 4.16
C GLU A 909 -28.56 50.44 3.50
N GLU A 910 -29.76 49.86 3.62
CA GLU A 910 -30.09 48.58 2.96
C GLU A 910 -30.17 48.72 1.43
N LEU A 911 -30.54 49.92 0.92
CA LEU A 911 -30.56 50.27 -0.50
C LEU A 911 -29.17 50.28 -1.16
N ASN A 912 -28.11 50.53 -0.40
CA ASN A 912 -26.74 50.66 -0.92
C ASN A 912 -25.96 49.34 -0.99
N ARG A 913 -26.56 48.20 -0.58
CA ARG A 913 -25.92 46.88 -0.72
C ARG A 913 -25.91 46.42 -2.17
N GLU A 914 -24.73 46.41 -2.79
CA GLU A 914 -24.58 45.85 -4.14
C GLU A 914 -24.75 44.31 -4.15
N PRO A 915 -25.58 43.75 -5.04
CA PRO A 915 -25.73 42.30 -5.16
C PRO A 915 -24.45 41.63 -5.70
N PRO A 916 -24.19 40.35 -5.37
CA PRO A 916 -23.12 39.56 -5.96
C PRO A 916 -23.11 39.61 -7.49
N TYR A 917 -21.93 39.59 -8.13
CA TYR A 917 -21.77 39.79 -9.58
C TYR A 917 -22.67 38.89 -10.44
N TYR A 918 -22.77 37.59 -10.11
CA TYR A 918 -23.61 36.63 -10.83
C TYR A 918 -25.12 36.88 -10.70
N LEU A 919 -25.55 37.73 -9.76
CA LEU A 919 -26.93 38.20 -9.60
C LEU A 919 -27.16 39.57 -10.27
N ARG A 920 -26.12 40.23 -10.79
CA ARG A 920 -26.23 41.47 -11.57
C ARG A 920 -26.74 41.18 -13.00
N PHE A 921 -27.09 42.26 -13.71
CA PHE A 921 -27.36 42.19 -15.14
C PHE A 921 -26.11 41.66 -15.84
N LEU A 922 -26.26 40.50 -16.50
CA LEU A 922 -25.18 39.94 -17.32
C LEU A 922 -25.40 40.37 -18.77
N PRO A 923 -24.30 40.54 -19.53
CA PRO A 923 -24.34 40.60 -20.98
C PRO A 923 -25.18 39.48 -21.61
N ALA A 924 -25.83 39.76 -22.74
CA ALA A 924 -26.75 38.83 -23.39
C ALA A 924 -26.08 37.53 -23.88
N ASP A 925 -24.79 37.61 -24.25
CA ASP A 925 -23.96 36.48 -24.63
C ASP A 925 -23.69 35.54 -23.44
N GLU A 926 -23.39 36.07 -22.26
CA GLU A 926 -23.19 35.28 -21.05
C GLU A 926 -24.48 34.57 -20.60
N VAL A 927 -25.62 35.26 -20.69
CA VAL A 927 -26.94 34.65 -20.44
C VAL A 927 -27.21 33.51 -21.42
N SER A 928 -26.87 33.70 -22.70
CA SER A 928 -27.06 32.68 -23.74
C SER A 928 -26.22 31.44 -23.48
N ARG A 929 -24.95 31.60 -23.09
CA ARG A 929 -24.06 30.49 -22.70
C ARG A 929 -24.59 29.74 -21.48
N LEU A 930 -25.06 30.49 -20.47
CA LEU A 930 -25.64 29.91 -19.26
C LEU A 930 -26.89 29.09 -19.56
N ASP A 931 -27.76 29.58 -20.45
CA ASP A 931 -28.96 28.85 -20.88
C ASP A 931 -28.63 27.61 -21.71
N GLU A 932 -27.58 27.64 -22.54
CA GLU A 932 -27.07 26.47 -23.25
C GLU A 932 -26.61 25.38 -22.29
N LEU A 933 -25.77 25.73 -21.31
CA LEU A 933 -25.31 24.80 -20.27
C LEU A 933 -26.47 24.24 -19.45
N ARG A 934 -27.42 25.10 -19.07
CA ARG A 934 -28.63 24.68 -18.36
C ARG A 934 -29.44 23.66 -19.17
N ARG A 935 -29.54 23.80 -20.50
CA ARG A 935 -30.23 22.82 -21.36
C ARG A 935 -29.57 21.44 -21.30
N LEU A 936 -28.23 21.39 -21.19
CA LEU A 936 -27.51 20.13 -20.99
C LEU A 936 -27.87 19.46 -19.65
N ALA A 937 -28.15 20.25 -18.61
CA ALA A 937 -28.61 19.77 -17.30
C ALA A 937 -30.14 19.68 -17.18
N SER A 938 -30.90 19.69 -18.28
CA SER A 938 -32.37 19.68 -18.23
C SER A 938 -32.97 18.44 -17.55
N ALA A 939 -32.23 17.33 -17.49
CA ALA A 939 -32.61 16.13 -16.75
C ALA A 939 -32.31 16.19 -15.24
N VAL A 940 -31.48 17.14 -14.80
CA VAL A 940 -31.07 17.28 -13.40
C VAL A 940 -32.15 18.05 -12.64
N LYS A 941 -32.78 17.37 -11.68
CA LYS A 941 -33.78 18.01 -10.81
C LYS A 941 -33.07 18.84 -9.76
N TYR A 942 -33.45 20.11 -9.66
CA TYR A 942 -33.03 21.01 -8.59
C TYR A 942 -33.98 20.83 -7.39
N PRO A 943 -33.56 20.16 -6.30
CA PRO A 943 -34.45 19.82 -5.19
C PRO A 943 -34.96 21.08 -4.48
N ALA A 944 -36.27 21.18 -4.26
CA ALA A 944 -36.91 22.39 -3.73
C ALA A 944 -36.52 22.69 -2.28
N ASP A 945 -36.28 21.64 -1.52
CA ASP A 945 -35.84 21.62 -0.12
C ASP A 945 -34.40 22.12 0.06
N LEU A 946 -33.53 21.91 -0.93
CA LEU A 946 -32.12 22.30 -0.84
C LEU A 946 -31.82 23.71 -1.39
N GLN A 947 -32.80 24.38 -2.01
CA GLN A 947 -32.60 25.69 -2.64
C GLN A 947 -32.16 26.77 -1.64
N ALA A 948 -32.56 26.63 -0.38
CA ALA A 948 -32.18 27.56 0.69
C ALA A 948 -30.65 27.66 0.88
N TYR A 949 -29.89 26.64 0.48
CA TYR A 949 -28.43 26.59 0.63
C TYR A 949 -27.68 27.09 -0.61
N ALA A 950 -28.37 27.36 -1.72
CA ALA A 950 -27.73 27.65 -2.99
C ALA A 950 -26.93 28.95 -3.00
N ALA A 951 -27.48 30.05 -2.48
CA ALA A 951 -26.79 31.32 -2.40
C ALA A 951 -25.52 31.23 -1.55
N ALA A 952 -25.60 30.60 -0.38
CA ALA A 952 -24.46 30.39 0.51
C ALA A 952 -23.39 29.51 -0.14
N SER A 953 -23.80 28.42 -0.78
CA SER A 953 -22.91 27.49 -1.46
C SER A 953 -22.18 28.13 -2.66
N LEU A 954 -22.91 28.84 -3.53
CA LEU A 954 -22.32 29.58 -4.66
C LEU A 954 -21.32 30.64 -4.20
N ARG A 955 -21.62 31.34 -3.10
CA ARG A 955 -20.69 32.32 -2.52
C ARG A 955 -19.41 31.65 -2.05
N GLN A 956 -19.53 30.60 -1.22
CA GLN A 956 -18.37 29.85 -0.72
C GLN A 956 -17.53 29.29 -1.87
N TYR A 957 -18.17 28.72 -2.89
CA TYR A 957 -17.50 28.21 -4.07
C TYR A 957 -16.80 29.31 -4.88
N SER A 958 -17.46 30.46 -5.09
CA SER A 958 -16.88 31.64 -5.78
C SER A 958 -15.67 32.19 -5.02
N ASP A 959 -15.71 32.24 -3.69
CA ASP A 959 -14.61 32.76 -2.88
C ASP A 959 -13.40 31.81 -2.92
N LEU A 960 -13.63 30.49 -2.86
CA LEU A 960 -12.57 29.49 -3.01
C LEU A 960 -11.97 29.51 -4.43
N LEU A 961 -12.79 29.73 -5.46
CA LEU A 961 -12.33 29.94 -6.83
C LEU A 961 -11.40 31.15 -6.95
N LYS A 962 -11.77 32.30 -6.37
CA LYS A 962 -10.92 33.50 -6.38
C LYS A 962 -9.59 33.22 -5.68
N GLN A 963 -9.60 32.48 -4.58
CA GLN A 963 -8.39 32.07 -3.89
C GLN A 963 -7.49 31.23 -4.79
N TYR A 964 -8.03 30.19 -5.43
CA TYR A 964 -7.29 29.34 -6.37
C TYR A 964 -6.62 30.15 -7.48
N PHE A 965 -7.36 31.04 -8.15
CA PHE A 965 -6.80 31.84 -9.25
C PHE A 965 -5.81 32.90 -8.77
N LYS A 966 -5.97 33.43 -7.55
CA LYS A 966 -5.00 34.32 -6.93
C LYS A 966 -3.68 33.59 -6.65
N GLU A 967 -3.73 32.38 -6.10
CA GLU A 967 -2.56 31.55 -5.86
C GLU A 967 -1.87 31.17 -7.19
N LEU A 968 -2.65 30.76 -8.19
CA LEU A 968 -2.14 30.45 -9.53
C LEU A 968 -1.39 31.65 -10.13
N TRP A 969 -1.95 32.84 -9.99
CA TRP A 969 -1.34 34.06 -10.50
C TRP A 969 -0.05 34.42 -9.75
N GLN A 970 0.00 34.17 -8.44
CA GLN A 970 1.17 34.48 -7.61
C GLN A 970 2.31 33.46 -7.77
N GLN A 971 1.99 32.19 -7.98
CA GLN A 971 2.95 31.08 -7.89
C GLN A 971 3.16 30.34 -9.21
N GLY A 972 2.34 30.59 -10.24
CA GLY A 972 2.35 29.86 -11.52
C GLY A 972 1.78 28.43 -11.43
N SER A 973 1.65 27.89 -10.22
CA SER A 973 1.04 26.61 -9.92
C SER A 973 0.18 26.72 -8.66
N VAL A 974 -0.72 25.77 -8.45
CA VAL A 974 -1.56 25.74 -7.25
C VAL A 974 -1.47 24.36 -6.63
N GLU A 975 -1.00 24.31 -5.38
CA GLU A 975 -1.05 23.10 -4.57
C GLU A 975 -2.38 23.03 -3.82
N ALA A 976 -2.93 21.82 -3.72
CA ALA A 976 -4.17 21.59 -3.00
C ALA A 976 -3.94 21.78 -1.49
N PRO A 977 -4.67 22.67 -0.79
CA PRO A 977 -4.46 22.88 0.64
C PRO A 977 -4.78 21.61 1.43
N PRO A 978 -4.03 21.27 2.50
CA PRO A 978 -4.36 20.11 3.32
C PRO A 978 -5.69 20.36 4.05
N LEU A 979 -6.66 19.47 3.85
CA LEU A 979 -7.91 19.48 4.62
C LEU A 979 -7.71 18.69 5.90
N GLY A 980 -7.69 19.38 7.04
CA GLY A 980 -7.65 18.76 8.36
C GLY A 980 -9.03 18.26 8.80
N TYR A 981 -9.06 17.34 9.76
CA TYR A 981 -10.26 17.13 10.57
C TYR A 981 -10.40 18.35 11.50
N CYS A 982 -11.31 19.27 11.15
CA CYS A 982 -11.73 20.32 12.08
C CYS A 982 -12.45 19.74 13.28
#